data_AF-A0A0S3UEH3-F1
#
_entry.id   AF-A0A0S3UEH3-F1
#
_cell.length_a   1.000
_cell.length_b   1.000
_cell.length_c   1.000
_cell.angle_alpha   90.00
_cell.angle_beta   90.00
_cell.angle_gamma   90.00
#
_symmetry.space_group_name_H-M   'P 1'
#
loop_
_entity.id
_entity.type
_entity.pdbx_description
1 polymer ?
#
loop_
_entity_poly.entity_id
_entity_poly.type
_entity_poly.pdbx_seq_one_letter_code
_entity_poly.pdbx_strand_id
1 'polypeptide(L)'
;MISTGGIRRITLLKSLIIGLTIVCITLLFPASVAASPDAETTLPIASVEWDGQYARIPDWSEITLHSLPPILEDGEFTAPSDLNQALGYDLSRRWRAGQTADSYLKLGDFQTSLYPQFFNLYTVSQLTRLDLKQVALSNFKAATQQTLNQLITAIPGLGSYRLNQVPAIAALFDQKFPGTPGFNPSSDNTIAEILSANPQFGQLNLGQLGQKLDQFSIADIPNLQNVPLQNLANWENSLISEVPGLGNVPLAQMPNPVQATGMIGIVDVVYGTAESDRRNTISGSDREGFQVSCKENCAYIELAGAPPLYGKQWISGKYQKVKGGSGILGAVNGGKEPTGRHPFGDAFKVSVWDVDESTGTISTALHFRICKRGLPDLGCTPYFLGPVPFLNYHEKEPIFTGLLDSQGGASSGASIPEGVIDRARAMGIPAEALPGYQEAVFGDDGEICGIGAGNVDFKALAAAFSSIEGNYGSAGSFVCDGDGNCGRGLGRYQYMSYRSDVRASIQRQEGGTAFLAKADSGASISEAEITRFFPASAQDSIFKADQTRNIQQAQREGFSGDRLIERVGQIHFGGPYAPIDGNATDGNGRLTLKTYGQELARNYKSAAKRSGDCAKSANVKSSGHLINPAPGYSITSDFGARESPCAGCSSFHRGLDLGAPEGTSVRAADGGKVVYAGWAEGYGNVVIIEHSNGMQTRYAHLSEMTTQVGTSVGQGQIIARSGHSGVGTGPHLHFEVRTGATPGQPFSGTAADPRKYLSL
;
A
#
# COMPACT_ATOMS: atom_id res chain seq x y z
N MET A 1 -24.56 53.44 -46.39
CA MET A 1 -25.23 52.35 -47.12
C MET A 1 -25.25 52.69 -48.60
N ILE A 2 -24.23 52.28 -49.37
CA ILE A 2 -24.23 52.39 -50.83
C ILE A 2 -23.49 51.18 -51.42
N SER A 3 -24.29 50.37 -52.11
CA SER A 3 -24.06 49.62 -53.35
C SER A 3 -22.68 49.03 -53.71
N THR A 4 -22.69 47.69 -53.76
CA THR A 4 -22.22 46.73 -54.80
C THR A 4 -21.09 47.06 -55.78
N GLY A 5 -20.16 46.09 -55.87
CA GLY A 5 -19.74 45.47 -57.15
C GLY A 5 -18.43 45.96 -57.78
N GLY A 6 -17.46 45.07 -57.96
CA GLY A 6 -16.32 45.34 -58.84
C GLY A 6 -15.16 44.34 -58.79
N ILE A 7 -15.14 43.43 -59.75
CA ILE A 7 -14.05 42.49 -60.05
C ILE A 7 -13.09 43.10 -61.08
N ARG A 8 -11.79 42.75 -60.95
CA ARG A 8 -10.68 42.73 -61.96
C ARG A 8 -9.89 44.01 -62.30
N ARG A 9 -8.57 43.91 -62.02
CA ARG A 9 -7.40 43.81 -62.95
C ARG A 9 -6.28 44.87 -62.77
N ILE A 10 -5.05 44.33 -62.67
CA ILE A 10 -3.74 44.83 -63.17
C ILE A 10 -3.17 46.03 -62.36
N THR A 11 -1.95 45.96 -61.78
CA THR A 11 -0.68 46.33 -62.45
C THR A 11 0.54 45.87 -61.64
N LEU A 12 1.60 45.43 -62.36
CA LEU A 12 2.95 45.12 -61.87
C LEU A 12 3.67 46.36 -61.27
N LEU A 13 4.54 46.14 -60.27
CA LEU A 13 5.90 46.71 -60.24
C LEU A 13 6.84 45.97 -59.23
N LYS A 14 7.88 45.32 -59.78
CA LYS A 14 9.32 45.21 -59.39
C LYS A 14 9.73 45.63 -57.97
N SER A 15 10.68 45.05 -57.22
CA SER A 15 11.63 43.92 -57.32
C SER A 15 12.43 43.93 -55.99
N LEU A 16 12.73 42.78 -55.35
CA LEU A 16 14.06 42.52 -54.75
C LEU A 16 14.23 41.04 -54.28
N ILE A 17 14.92 40.27 -55.12
CA ILE A 17 15.99 39.28 -54.87
C ILE A 17 16.10 38.67 -53.45
N ILE A 18 15.96 37.34 -53.35
CA ILE A 18 17.02 36.35 -53.00
C ILE A 18 16.44 34.95 -53.25
N GLY A 19 17.22 34.11 -53.94
CA GLY A 19 16.79 32.82 -54.49
C GLY A 19 16.60 31.73 -53.44
N LEU A 20 15.66 30.83 -53.72
CA LEU A 20 15.61 29.52 -53.11
C LEU A 20 15.37 28.48 -54.21
N THR A 21 16.37 27.62 -54.37
CA THR A 21 16.34 26.39 -55.17
C THR A 21 15.19 25.50 -54.70
N ILE A 22 14.23 25.24 -55.58
CA ILE A 22 13.18 24.24 -55.34
C ILE A 22 13.80 22.87 -55.60
N VAL A 23 14.25 22.20 -54.54
CA VAL A 23 14.41 20.75 -54.52
C VAL A 23 13.00 20.16 -54.39
N CYS A 24 12.58 19.42 -55.40
CA CYS A 24 11.36 18.64 -55.39
C CYS A 24 11.54 17.49 -54.38
N ILE A 25 11.20 17.73 -53.12
CA ILE A 25 11.07 16.68 -52.11
C ILE A 25 9.69 16.06 -52.30
N THR A 26 9.65 14.89 -52.91
CA THR A 26 8.53 13.96 -52.80
C THR A 26 8.33 13.68 -51.31
N LEU A 27 7.29 14.28 -50.72
CA LEU A 27 6.77 13.89 -49.41
C LEU A 27 6.23 12.46 -49.52
N LEU A 28 7.11 11.48 -49.32
CA LEU A 28 6.71 10.17 -48.84
C LEU A 28 6.15 10.39 -47.44
N PHE A 29 4.82 10.54 -47.35
CA PHE A 29 4.14 10.25 -46.10
C PHE A 29 4.53 8.82 -45.73
N PRO A 30 5.09 8.54 -44.53
CA PRO A 30 5.13 7.18 -44.07
C PRO A 30 3.67 6.73 -44.04
N ALA A 31 3.35 5.72 -44.85
CA ALA A 31 2.10 5.00 -44.66
C ALA A 31 2.10 4.60 -43.18
N SER A 32 1.10 5.07 -42.44
CA SER A 32 0.80 4.55 -41.12
C SER A 32 0.71 3.05 -41.31
N VAL A 33 1.68 2.31 -40.79
CA VAL A 33 1.58 0.86 -40.71
C VAL A 33 0.49 0.62 -39.69
N ALA A 34 -0.76 0.52 -40.16
CA ALA A 34 -1.82 -0.08 -39.38
C ALA A 34 -1.28 -1.47 -39.03
N ALA A 35 -1.05 -1.72 -37.74
CA ALA A 35 -0.80 -3.06 -37.27
C ALA A 35 -1.97 -3.91 -37.78
N SER A 36 -1.67 -4.88 -38.63
CA SER A 36 -2.65 -5.85 -39.08
C SER A 36 -3.16 -6.61 -37.84
N PRO A 37 -4.48 -6.74 -37.63
CA PRO A 37 -5.05 -7.50 -36.52
C PRO A 37 -4.59 -8.98 -36.52
N ASP A 38 -4.02 -9.47 -37.64
CA ASP A 38 -3.45 -10.80 -37.81
C ASP A 38 -2.05 -11.00 -37.19
N ALA A 39 -1.38 -9.94 -36.68
CA ALA A 39 -0.12 -10.12 -35.97
C ALA A 39 -0.39 -10.67 -34.57
N GLU A 40 -0.35 -12.00 -34.43
CA GLU A 40 -0.54 -12.71 -33.16
C GLU A 40 0.42 -12.14 -32.11
N THR A 41 -0.11 -11.66 -30.99
CA THR A 41 0.71 -11.05 -29.95
C THR A 41 1.59 -12.11 -29.29
N THR A 42 2.88 -11.80 -29.13
CA THR A 42 3.89 -12.70 -28.54
C THR A 42 3.75 -12.86 -27.02
N LEU A 43 2.58 -12.57 -26.46
CA LEU A 43 2.33 -12.66 -25.03
C LEU A 43 2.16 -14.13 -24.63
N PRO A 44 2.85 -14.58 -23.58
CA PRO A 44 2.56 -15.88 -22.97
C PRO A 44 1.09 -16.01 -22.61
N ILE A 45 0.47 -17.12 -23.01
CA ILE A 45 -0.93 -17.43 -22.75
C ILE A 45 -1.07 -18.72 -21.96
N ALA A 46 -1.97 -18.71 -21.00
CA ALA A 46 -2.46 -19.88 -20.28
C ALA A 46 -3.90 -20.20 -20.70
N SER A 47 -4.31 -21.46 -20.53
CA SER A 47 -5.69 -21.88 -20.74
C SER A 47 -6.38 -22.09 -19.41
N VAL A 48 -7.59 -21.51 -19.24
CA VAL A 48 -8.43 -21.74 -18.07
C VAL A 48 -9.68 -22.49 -18.48
N GLU A 49 -9.93 -23.60 -17.80
CA GLU A 49 -11.16 -24.38 -17.94
C GLU A 49 -12.28 -23.79 -17.10
N TRP A 50 -13.46 -23.64 -17.69
CA TRP A 50 -14.68 -23.22 -17.03
C TRP A 50 -15.87 -23.94 -17.64
N ASP A 51 -16.54 -24.79 -16.85
CA ASP A 51 -17.75 -25.52 -17.27
C ASP A 51 -17.59 -26.26 -18.62
N GLY A 52 -16.42 -26.90 -18.81
CA GLY A 52 -16.08 -27.64 -20.02
C GLY A 52 -15.64 -26.79 -21.23
N GLN A 53 -15.50 -25.46 -21.06
CA GLN A 53 -14.93 -24.55 -22.08
C GLN A 53 -13.54 -24.06 -21.66
N TYR A 54 -12.66 -23.82 -22.64
CA TYR A 54 -11.32 -23.31 -22.40
C TYR A 54 -11.17 -21.91 -23.00
N ALA A 55 -10.81 -20.92 -22.17
CA ALA A 55 -10.44 -19.59 -22.66
C ALA A 55 -8.95 -19.34 -22.50
N ARG A 56 -8.38 -18.63 -23.48
CA ARG A 56 -7.01 -18.12 -23.40
C ARG A 56 -7.01 -16.90 -22.49
N ILE A 57 -6.15 -16.91 -21.49
CA ILE A 57 -5.83 -15.75 -20.67
C ILE A 57 -4.32 -15.51 -20.73
N PRO A 58 -3.85 -14.28 -20.46
CA PRO A 58 -2.42 -14.04 -20.35
C PRO A 58 -1.82 -14.82 -19.17
N ASP A 59 -0.64 -15.39 -19.36
CA ASP A 59 0.09 -16.05 -18.28
C ASP A 59 0.84 -15.01 -17.45
N TRP A 60 0.18 -14.52 -16.40
CA TRP A 60 0.74 -13.55 -15.47
C TRP A 60 1.96 -14.08 -14.69
N SER A 61 2.23 -15.38 -14.69
CA SER A 61 3.43 -15.96 -14.09
C SER A 61 4.68 -15.77 -14.94
N GLU A 62 4.51 -15.47 -16.23
CA GLU A 62 5.59 -15.17 -17.17
C GLU A 62 5.63 -13.69 -17.59
N ILE A 63 4.47 -13.01 -17.60
CA ILE A 63 4.37 -11.62 -18.04
C ILE A 63 4.86 -10.67 -16.95
N THR A 64 5.74 -9.75 -17.31
CA THR A 64 6.30 -8.68 -16.48
C THR A 64 5.94 -7.30 -17.07
N LEU A 65 6.16 -6.20 -16.35
CA LEU A 65 5.98 -4.85 -16.92
C LEU A 65 6.98 -4.56 -18.05
N HIS A 66 8.15 -5.20 -18.02
CA HIS A 66 9.14 -5.11 -19.08
C HIS A 66 8.77 -5.92 -20.32
N SER A 67 8.15 -7.10 -20.14
CA SER A 67 7.83 -8.01 -21.25
C SER A 67 6.48 -7.73 -21.93
N LEU A 68 5.68 -6.81 -21.39
CA LEU A 68 4.48 -6.33 -22.08
C LEU A 68 4.86 -5.73 -23.44
N PRO A 69 3.99 -5.87 -24.47
CA PRO A 69 4.21 -5.23 -25.75
C PRO A 69 4.49 -3.74 -25.60
N PRO A 70 5.35 -3.16 -26.46
CA PRO A 70 5.66 -1.75 -26.36
C PRO A 70 4.45 -0.89 -26.70
N ILE A 71 4.39 0.31 -26.12
CA ILE A 71 3.36 1.30 -26.44
C ILE A 71 3.40 1.70 -27.91
N LEU A 72 2.25 1.85 -28.57
CA LEU A 72 2.19 2.13 -30.01
C LEU A 72 2.29 3.61 -30.36
N GLU A 73 1.95 4.49 -29.43
CA GLU A 73 1.82 5.93 -29.69
C GLU A 73 2.72 6.75 -28.77
N ASP A 74 3.29 7.82 -29.33
CA ASP A 74 3.98 8.84 -28.56
C ASP A 74 3.00 9.57 -27.64
N GLY A 75 3.50 10.08 -26.51
CA GLY A 75 2.68 10.93 -25.67
C GLY A 75 3.45 11.63 -24.57
N GLU A 76 2.78 12.57 -23.95
CA GLU A 76 3.33 13.32 -22.83
C GLU A 76 2.26 13.68 -21.82
N PHE A 77 2.71 13.79 -20.59
CA PHE A 77 1.96 14.40 -19.50
C PHE A 77 2.85 15.46 -18.88
N THR A 78 2.37 16.70 -18.88
CA THR A 78 3.06 17.82 -18.22
C THR A 78 2.23 18.24 -17.02
N ALA A 79 2.77 18.03 -15.82
CA ALA A 79 2.16 18.49 -14.59
C ALA A 79 2.38 20.02 -14.44
N PRO A 80 1.39 20.77 -13.92
CA PRO A 80 1.57 22.19 -13.60
C PRO A 80 2.77 22.42 -12.67
N SER A 81 3.52 23.51 -12.88
CA SER A 81 4.76 23.77 -12.13
C SER A 81 4.53 24.02 -10.64
N ASP A 82 3.40 24.65 -10.29
CA ASP A 82 2.91 24.82 -8.92
C ASP A 82 2.60 23.46 -8.25
N LEU A 83 2.02 22.52 -9.00
CA LEU A 83 1.78 21.17 -8.51
C LEU A 83 3.09 20.44 -8.21
N ASN A 84 4.05 20.52 -9.15
CA ASN A 84 5.38 19.93 -8.96
C ASN A 84 6.12 20.55 -7.77
N GLN A 85 6.01 21.88 -7.59
CA GLN A 85 6.59 22.57 -6.44
C GLN A 85 5.96 22.13 -5.11
N ALA A 86 4.64 21.94 -5.09
CA ALA A 86 3.93 21.46 -3.90
C ALA A 86 4.29 20.01 -3.54
N LEU A 87 4.55 19.17 -4.54
CA LEU A 87 4.98 17.78 -4.33
C LEU A 87 6.46 17.63 -4.01
N GLY A 88 7.28 18.62 -4.34
CA GLY A 88 8.73 18.55 -4.22
C GLY A 88 9.42 17.70 -5.31
N TYR A 89 8.68 17.26 -6.34
CA TYR A 89 9.20 16.53 -7.49
C TYR A 89 8.30 16.66 -8.72
N ASP A 90 8.85 16.31 -9.90
CA ASP A 90 8.15 16.44 -11.18
C ASP A 90 7.31 15.19 -11.51
N LEU A 91 5.98 15.36 -11.57
CA LEU A 91 5.06 14.31 -12.02
C LEU A 91 5.01 14.14 -13.54
N SER A 92 5.59 15.09 -14.29
CA SER A 92 5.61 15.05 -15.75
C SER A 92 6.39 13.85 -16.28
N ARG A 93 6.01 13.41 -17.48
CA ARG A 93 6.70 12.35 -18.21
C ARG A 93 6.41 12.45 -19.70
N ARG A 94 7.31 11.87 -20.49
CA ARG A 94 7.14 11.69 -21.94
C ARG A 94 7.44 10.24 -22.26
N TRP A 95 6.71 9.68 -23.20
CA TRP A 95 6.97 8.34 -23.73
C TRP A 95 6.93 8.37 -25.25
N ARG A 96 7.55 7.36 -25.85
CA ARG A 96 7.65 7.18 -27.29
C ARG A 96 7.15 5.81 -27.68
N ALA A 97 6.57 5.72 -28.87
CA ALA A 97 6.24 4.46 -29.50
C ALA A 97 7.47 3.52 -29.48
N GLY A 98 7.25 2.26 -29.13
CA GLY A 98 8.33 1.27 -28.98
C GLY A 98 8.90 1.13 -27.56
N GLN A 99 8.50 1.98 -26.60
CA GLN A 99 8.95 1.87 -25.21
C GLN A 99 8.16 0.83 -24.40
N THR A 100 8.85 0.13 -23.49
CA THR A 100 8.27 -0.84 -22.55
C THR A 100 7.62 -0.13 -21.36
N ALA A 101 6.62 -0.75 -20.72
CA ALA A 101 5.80 -0.11 -19.69
C ALA A 101 6.62 0.34 -18.46
N ASP A 102 7.62 -0.45 -18.06
CA ASP A 102 8.55 -0.15 -16.96
C ASP A 102 9.47 1.07 -17.20
N SER A 103 9.60 1.52 -18.44
CA SER A 103 10.46 2.65 -18.82
C SER A 103 9.80 4.02 -18.70
N TYR A 104 8.46 4.08 -18.62
CA TYR A 104 7.71 5.34 -18.48
C TYR A 104 6.71 5.36 -17.32
N LEU A 105 6.43 4.21 -16.71
CA LEU A 105 5.64 4.11 -15.48
C LEU A 105 6.55 4.22 -14.25
N LYS A 106 6.04 4.91 -13.24
CA LYS A 106 6.71 5.17 -11.97
C LYS A 106 6.12 4.28 -10.88
N LEU A 107 6.88 4.05 -9.81
CA LEU A 107 6.43 3.24 -8.68
C LEU A 107 5.11 3.75 -8.09
N GLY A 108 4.94 5.07 -8.00
CA GLY A 108 3.74 5.72 -7.46
C GLY A 108 2.46 5.47 -8.26
N ASP A 109 2.56 5.18 -9.55
CA ASP A 109 1.39 4.90 -10.40
C ASP A 109 0.66 3.63 -9.96
N PHE A 110 1.40 2.71 -9.35
CA PHE A 110 0.91 1.42 -8.89
C PHE A 110 0.82 1.31 -7.36
N GLN A 111 0.94 2.44 -6.64
CA GLN A 111 0.97 2.47 -5.17
C GLN A 111 -0.24 1.79 -4.52
N THR A 112 -1.40 1.78 -5.20
CA THR A 112 -2.65 1.17 -4.70
C THR A 112 -3.10 -0.05 -5.50
N SER A 113 -2.42 -0.37 -6.60
CA SER A 113 -2.83 -1.44 -7.51
C SER A 113 -1.86 -2.62 -7.52
N LEU A 114 -0.55 -2.43 -7.74
CA LEU A 114 0.44 -3.53 -7.66
C LEU A 114 1.27 -3.51 -6.37
N TYR A 115 1.31 -2.38 -5.68
CA TYR A 115 2.06 -2.16 -4.44
C TYR A 115 3.58 -2.38 -4.56
N PRO A 116 4.27 -1.89 -5.60
CA PRO A 116 5.70 -2.14 -5.77
C PRO A 116 6.55 -1.60 -4.61
N GLN A 117 6.06 -0.59 -3.88
CA GLN A 117 6.77 0.07 -2.77
C GLN A 117 7.11 -0.84 -1.58
N PHE A 118 6.44 -1.98 -1.52
CA PHE A 118 6.59 -3.01 -0.52
C PHE A 118 7.78 -3.94 -0.80
N PHE A 119 8.27 -3.97 -2.04
CA PHE A 119 9.47 -4.72 -2.35
C PHE A 119 10.71 -4.12 -1.68
N ASN A 120 11.67 -4.99 -1.44
CA ASN A 120 13.07 -4.65 -1.27
C ASN A 120 13.89 -5.39 -2.35
N LEU A 121 15.16 -5.00 -2.55
CA LEU A 121 15.98 -5.62 -3.60
C LEU A 121 16.32 -7.08 -3.31
N TYR A 122 16.33 -7.50 -2.04
CA TYR A 122 16.50 -8.90 -1.69
C TYR A 122 15.38 -9.75 -2.32
N THR A 123 14.12 -9.40 -2.08
CA THR A 123 12.97 -10.12 -2.66
C THR A 123 13.01 -10.06 -4.19
N VAL A 124 13.21 -8.87 -4.78
CA VAL A 124 13.29 -8.73 -6.24
C VAL A 124 14.39 -9.61 -6.81
N SER A 125 15.55 -9.70 -6.14
CA SER A 125 16.66 -10.54 -6.58
C SER A 125 16.33 -12.03 -6.59
N GLN A 126 15.55 -12.51 -5.62
CA GLN A 126 15.12 -13.91 -5.58
C GLN A 126 14.14 -14.22 -6.71
N LEU A 127 13.17 -13.34 -6.96
CA LEU A 127 12.15 -13.54 -8.00
C LEU A 127 12.76 -13.48 -9.41
N THR A 128 13.77 -12.63 -9.60
CA THR A 128 14.37 -12.36 -10.92
C THR A 128 15.72 -13.03 -11.14
N ARG A 129 16.21 -13.79 -10.14
CA ARG A 129 17.53 -14.43 -10.13
C ARG A 129 18.67 -13.44 -10.37
N LEU A 130 18.53 -12.22 -9.85
CA LEU A 130 19.51 -11.14 -9.99
C LEU A 130 20.65 -11.29 -8.97
N ASP A 131 21.91 -11.28 -9.41
CA ASP A 131 23.05 -11.23 -8.48
C ASP A 131 23.38 -9.77 -8.11
N LEU A 132 22.94 -9.35 -6.91
CA LEU A 132 23.14 -7.98 -6.42
C LEU A 132 24.62 -7.58 -6.26
N LYS A 133 25.55 -8.53 -6.23
CA LYS A 133 27.00 -8.25 -6.22
C LYS A 133 27.51 -7.76 -7.59
N GLN A 134 26.77 -8.06 -8.65
CA GLN A 134 27.09 -7.66 -10.03
C GLN A 134 26.27 -6.45 -10.49
N VAL A 135 25.29 -6.02 -9.69
CA VAL A 135 24.48 -4.84 -9.99
C VAL A 135 25.20 -3.60 -9.49
N ALA A 136 25.63 -2.76 -10.42
CA ALA A 136 26.22 -1.45 -10.11
C ALA A 136 25.22 -0.56 -9.34
N LEU A 137 25.74 0.20 -8.38
CA LEU A 137 24.95 1.08 -7.53
C LEU A 137 24.31 2.23 -8.32
N SER A 138 24.91 2.63 -9.45
CA SER A 138 24.35 3.59 -10.41
C SER A 138 22.98 3.16 -10.97
N ASN A 139 22.70 1.86 -11.02
CA ASN A 139 21.44 1.32 -11.49
C ASN A 139 20.30 1.43 -10.48
N PHE A 140 20.57 1.85 -9.23
CA PHE A 140 19.54 2.07 -8.21
C PHE A 140 19.46 3.54 -7.81
N LYS A 141 18.90 4.33 -8.72
CA LYS A 141 18.84 5.80 -8.60
C LYS A 141 18.10 6.27 -7.35
N ALA A 142 17.01 5.59 -6.98
CA ALA A 142 16.22 5.91 -5.79
C ALA A 142 17.07 5.91 -4.51
N ALA A 143 18.01 4.96 -4.38
CA ALA A 143 18.93 4.90 -3.23
C ALA A 143 20.07 5.92 -3.35
N THR A 144 20.67 6.09 -4.53
CA THR A 144 21.82 6.99 -4.69
C THR A 144 21.45 8.47 -4.55
N GLN A 145 20.19 8.83 -4.77
CA GLN A 145 19.68 10.19 -4.59
C GLN A 145 19.34 10.55 -3.14
N GLN A 146 19.27 9.57 -2.24
CA GLN A 146 19.06 9.82 -0.81
C GLN A 146 20.27 10.55 -0.21
N THR A 147 20.01 11.50 0.68
CA THR A 147 21.07 12.06 1.51
C THR A 147 21.62 11.01 2.48
N LEU A 148 22.84 11.18 2.99
CA LEU A 148 23.40 10.25 3.97
C LEU A 148 22.52 10.14 5.23
N ASN A 149 21.90 11.23 5.68
CA ASN A 149 20.92 11.20 6.78
C ASN A 149 19.70 10.35 6.43
N GLN A 150 19.17 10.49 5.21
CA GLN A 150 18.04 9.68 4.74
C GLN A 150 18.42 8.20 4.61
N LEU A 151 19.60 7.88 4.07
CA LEU A 151 20.11 6.51 3.98
C LEU A 151 20.27 5.85 5.34
N ILE A 152 20.84 6.56 6.32
CA ILE A 152 21.00 6.04 7.68
C ILE A 152 19.64 5.84 8.36
N THR A 153 18.68 6.71 8.09
CA THR A 153 17.30 6.56 8.59
C THR A 153 16.62 5.34 7.94
N ALA A 154 16.83 5.13 6.65
CA ALA A 154 16.19 4.07 5.89
C ALA A 154 16.83 2.69 6.09
N ILE A 155 18.14 2.62 6.38
CA ILE A 155 18.93 1.39 6.51
C ILE A 155 19.29 1.16 7.99
N PRO A 156 18.64 0.21 8.68
CA PRO A 156 18.92 -0.08 10.08
C PRO A 156 20.40 -0.41 10.34
N GLY A 157 20.99 0.29 11.29
CA GLY A 157 22.37 0.07 11.73
C GLY A 157 23.45 0.65 10.80
N LEU A 158 23.11 1.27 9.66
CA LEU A 158 24.12 1.81 8.72
C LEU A 158 25.07 2.80 9.41
N GLY A 159 24.54 3.66 10.29
CA GLY A 159 25.35 4.64 11.02
C GLY A 159 26.42 4.02 11.93
N SER A 160 26.24 2.77 12.36
CA SER A 160 27.17 2.06 13.25
C SER A 160 28.34 1.40 12.51
N TYR A 161 28.29 1.30 11.17
CA TYR A 161 29.41 0.78 10.38
C TYR A 161 30.56 1.79 10.36
N ARG A 162 31.78 1.26 10.39
CA ARG A 162 32.99 2.05 10.19
C ARG A 162 33.08 2.53 8.75
N LEU A 163 33.69 3.68 8.53
CA LEU A 163 33.78 4.28 7.20
C LEU A 163 34.44 3.33 6.17
N ASN A 164 35.48 2.59 6.58
CA ASN A 164 36.16 1.63 5.71
C ASN A 164 35.31 0.39 5.35
N GLN A 165 34.22 0.13 6.08
CA GLN A 165 33.31 -0.98 5.80
C GLN A 165 32.24 -0.61 4.77
N VAL A 166 32.15 0.67 4.38
CA VAL A 166 31.20 1.15 3.37
C VAL A 166 31.94 1.95 2.29
N PRO A 167 32.57 1.27 1.31
CA PRO A 167 33.48 1.89 0.35
C PRO A 167 32.86 3.04 -0.46
N ALA A 168 31.58 2.96 -0.79
CA ALA A 168 30.88 4.00 -1.54
C ALA A 168 30.78 5.32 -0.74
N ILE A 169 30.54 5.26 0.57
CA ILE A 169 30.48 6.45 1.44
C ILE A 169 31.89 7.02 1.66
N ALA A 170 32.89 6.15 1.84
CA ALA A 170 34.29 6.56 1.93
C ALA A 170 34.74 7.34 0.67
N ALA A 171 34.47 6.78 -0.52
CA ALA A 171 34.79 7.43 -1.78
C ALA A 171 34.05 8.77 -1.97
N LEU A 172 32.81 8.89 -1.46
CA LEU A 172 32.06 10.14 -1.50
C LEU A 172 32.73 11.23 -0.67
N PHE A 173 33.19 10.90 0.55
CA PHE A 173 33.92 11.85 1.40
C PHE A 173 35.27 12.24 0.80
N ASP A 174 36.04 11.27 0.29
CA ASP A 174 37.32 11.52 -0.36
C ASP A 174 37.19 12.46 -1.56
N GLN A 175 36.12 12.30 -2.35
CA GLN A 175 35.86 13.16 -3.50
C GLN A 175 35.45 14.58 -3.11
N LYS A 176 34.71 14.76 -2.02
CA LYS A 176 34.19 16.06 -1.61
C LYS A 176 35.16 16.87 -0.77
N PHE A 177 36.06 16.20 -0.04
CA PHE A 177 36.94 16.85 0.93
C PHE A 177 38.41 16.45 0.81
N PRO A 178 39.01 16.49 -0.40
CA PRO A 178 40.39 16.08 -0.58
C PRO A 178 41.34 16.98 0.22
N GLY A 179 42.07 16.40 1.17
CA GLY A 179 43.14 17.10 1.90
C GLY A 179 42.66 18.23 2.83
N THR A 180 41.44 18.14 3.36
CA THR A 180 40.87 19.16 4.26
C THR A 180 41.64 19.18 5.61
N PRO A 181 42.33 20.28 5.97
CA PRO A 181 43.08 20.35 7.23
C PRO A 181 42.16 20.16 8.44
N GLY A 182 42.46 19.19 9.30
CA GLY A 182 41.64 18.87 10.48
C GLY A 182 40.49 17.88 10.23
N PHE A 183 40.26 17.47 8.98
CA PHE A 183 39.31 16.41 8.62
C PHE A 183 40.05 15.29 7.89
N ASN A 184 40.55 14.33 8.66
CA ASN A 184 40.96 13.01 8.18
C ASN A 184 40.07 12.01 8.93
N PRO A 185 38.89 11.62 8.39
CA PRO A 185 38.08 10.63 9.05
C PRO A 185 38.94 9.38 9.20
N SER A 186 39.28 9.02 10.44
CA SER A 186 39.94 7.75 10.69
C SER A 186 39.07 6.67 10.06
N SER A 187 39.69 5.74 9.33
CA SER A 187 39.00 4.57 8.78
C SER A 187 38.23 3.79 9.85
N ASP A 188 38.58 3.99 11.12
CA ASP A 188 37.96 3.36 12.29
C ASP A 188 36.73 4.11 12.86
N ASN A 189 36.49 5.37 12.48
CA ASN A 189 35.30 6.09 12.93
C ASN A 189 34.04 5.51 12.26
N THR A 190 32.96 5.46 13.02
CA THR A 190 31.64 5.13 12.49
C THR A 190 31.07 6.29 11.67
N ILE A 191 30.18 5.97 10.74
CA ILE A 191 29.51 6.98 9.93
C ILE A 191 28.74 7.97 10.83
N ALA A 192 28.07 7.48 11.88
CA ALA A 192 27.33 8.31 12.83
C ALA A 192 28.22 9.30 13.61
N GLU A 193 29.42 8.88 14.03
CA GLU A 193 30.40 9.77 14.69
C GLU A 193 30.88 10.87 13.73
N ILE A 194 31.14 10.52 12.47
CA ILE A 194 31.55 11.50 11.44
C ILE A 194 30.46 12.55 11.23
N LEU A 195 29.19 12.12 11.11
CA LEU A 195 28.06 13.02 10.91
C LEU A 195 27.75 13.87 12.15
N SER A 196 27.97 13.34 13.34
CA SER A 196 27.81 14.08 14.59
C SER A 196 28.87 15.18 14.74
N ALA A 197 30.11 14.90 14.33
CA ALA A 197 31.17 15.91 14.28
C ALA A 197 30.97 16.93 13.14
N ASN A 198 30.31 16.53 12.05
CA ASN A 198 30.13 17.33 10.85
C ASN A 198 28.71 17.19 10.26
N PRO A 199 27.70 17.82 10.87
CA PRO A 199 26.30 17.64 10.47
C PRO A 199 26.00 17.96 9.00
N GLN A 200 26.75 18.90 8.41
CA GLN A 200 26.61 19.26 6.99
C GLN A 200 26.86 18.09 6.02
N PHE A 201 27.66 17.08 6.42
CA PHE A 201 27.94 15.93 5.56
C PHE A 201 26.73 15.01 5.41
N GLY A 202 25.78 15.08 6.34
CA GLY A 202 24.52 14.33 6.27
C GLY A 202 23.67 14.70 5.05
N GLN A 203 23.94 15.85 4.41
CA GLN A 203 23.25 16.34 3.21
C GLN A 203 23.87 15.85 1.89
N LEU A 204 25.04 15.20 1.93
CA LEU A 204 25.64 14.60 0.75
C LEU A 204 24.82 13.39 0.29
N ASN A 205 24.86 13.07 -0.99
CA ASN A 205 24.24 11.87 -1.55
C ASN A 205 25.23 11.14 -2.45
N LEU A 206 25.05 9.83 -2.59
CA LEU A 206 25.95 8.97 -3.37
C LEU A 206 25.93 9.32 -4.86
N GLY A 207 24.81 9.85 -5.37
CA GLY A 207 24.67 10.37 -6.74
C GLY A 207 25.77 11.36 -7.15
N GLN A 208 26.36 12.08 -6.18
CA GLN A 208 27.45 13.02 -6.42
C GLN A 208 28.77 12.36 -6.84
N LEU A 209 28.92 11.04 -6.72
CA LEU A 209 30.05 10.28 -7.25
C LEU A 209 30.03 10.19 -8.79
N GLY A 210 28.89 10.41 -9.43
CA GLY A 210 28.75 10.31 -10.89
C GLY A 210 29.16 8.91 -11.39
N GLN A 211 30.00 8.86 -12.42
CA GLN A 211 30.47 7.60 -13.02
C GLN A 211 31.24 6.68 -12.06
N LYS A 212 31.77 7.18 -10.94
CA LYS A 212 32.42 6.32 -9.94
C LYS A 212 31.44 5.37 -9.25
N LEU A 213 30.13 5.63 -9.33
CA LEU A 213 29.11 4.71 -8.82
C LEU A 213 29.16 3.33 -9.48
N ASP A 214 29.65 3.24 -10.72
CA ASP A 214 29.78 1.97 -11.45
C ASP A 214 30.83 1.04 -10.84
N GLN A 215 31.70 1.56 -9.95
CA GLN A 215 32.72 0.80 -9.25
C GLN A 215 32.20 0.09 -7.99
N PHE A 216 30.98 0.44 -7.55
CA PHE A 216 30.34 -0.11 -6.37
C PHE A 216 29.11 -0.89 -6.77
N SER A 217 28.88 -2.02 -6.10
CA SER A 217 27.69 -2.84 -6.23
C SER A 217 26.64 -2.47 -5.17
N ILE A 218 25.41 -2.93 -5.36
CA ILE A 218 24.36 -2.84 -4.34
C ILE A 218 24.80 -3.51 -3.02
N ALA A 219 25.56 -4.61 -3.11
CA ALA A 219 26.03 -5.36 -1.95
C ALA A 219 27.11 -4.63 -1.13
N ASP A 220 27.75 -3.60 -1.69
CA ASP A 220 28.78 -2.81 -1.00
C ASP A 220 28.20 -1.79 0.01
N ILE A 221 26.87 -1.63 0.03
CA ILE A 221 26.17 -0.90 1.08
C ILE A 221 25.47 -1.91 2.00
N PRO A 222 25.95 -2.09 3.24
CA PRO A 222 25.37 -3.04 4.17
C PRO A 222 23.86 -2.82 4.36
N ASN A 223 23.09 -3.89 4.30
CA ASN A 223 21.64 -3.93 4.49
C ASN A 223 20.78 -3.13 3.48
N LEU A 224 21.37 -2.49 2.45
CA LEU A 224 20.60 -1.73 1.45
C LEU A 224 19.56 -2.61 0.75
N GLN A 225 19.89 -3.86 0.46
CA GLN A 225 18.99 -4.79 -0.23
C GLN A 225 17.72 -5.12 0.56
N ASN A 226 17.72 -4.92 1.88
CA ASN A 226 16.61 -5.25 2.76
C ASN A 226 15.65 -4.08 2.96
N VAL A 227 15.99 -2.87 2.47
CA VAL A 227 15.18 -1.67 2.62
C VAL A 227 13.95 -1.74 1.73
N PRO A 228 12.72 -1.70 2.30
CA PRO A 228 11.51 -1.52 1.51
C PRO A 228 11.59 -0.22 0.71
N LEU A 229 11.20 -0.24 -0.56
CA LEU A 229 11.28 0.93 -1.45
C LEU A 229 10.56 2.15 -0.85
N GLN A 230 9.44 1.94 -0.16
CA GLN A 230 8.69 3.01 0.50
C GLN A 230 9.47 3.79 1.58
N ASN A 231 10.54 3.21 2.11
CA ASN A 231 11.37 3.85 3.13
C ASN A 231 12.39 4.82 2.52
N LEU A 232 12.56 4.81 1.20
CA LEU A 232 13.40 5.77 0.48
C LEU A 232 12.57 7.03 0.20
N ALA A 233 13.12 8.22 0.46
CA ALA A 233 12.42 9.45 0.17
C ALA A 233 12.15 9.58 -1.35
N ASN A 234 10.96 10.06 -1.71
CA ASN A 234 10.51 10.25 -3.10
C ASN A 234 10.56 8.97 -3.96
N TRP A 235 10.47 7.78 -3.35
CA TRP A 235 10.44 6.52 -4.07
C TRP A 235 9.37 6.51 -5.16
N GLU A 236 8.21 7.13 -4.92
CA GLU A 236 7.06 7.16 -5.85
C GLU A 236 7.44 7.70 -7.23
N ASN A 237 8.43 8.59 -7.28
CA ASN A 237 8.85 9.27 -8.50
C ASN A 237 9.86 8.47 -9.33
N SER A 238 10.36 7.36 -8.81
CA SER A 238 11.33 6.51 -9.52
C SER A 238 10.63 5.73 -10.62
N LEU A 239 11.26 5.64 -11.79
CA LEU A 239 10.78 4.72 -12.82
C LEU A 239 10.94 3.28 -12.33
N ILE A 240 10.06 2.39 -12.80
CA ILE A 240 10.13 0.97 -12.42
C ILE A 240 11.45 0.36 -12.91
N SER A 241 11.91 0.76 -14.09
CA SER A 241 13.21 0.41 -14.67
C SER A 241 14.43 0.98 -13.91
N GLU A 242 14.24 2.01 -13.07
CA GLU A 242 15.31 2.56 -12.21
C GLU A 242 15.49 1.79 -10.88
N VAL A 243 14.69 0.73 -10.68
CA VAL A 243 14.87 -0.23 -9.59
C VAL A 243 15.39 -1.55 -10.18
N PRO A 244 16.59 -2.00 -9.79
CA PRO A 244 17.20 -3.20 -10.37
C PRO A 244 16.28 -4.42 -10.30
N GLY A 245 16.00 -5.01 -11.46
CA GLY A 245 15.19 -6.22 -11.60
C GLY A 245 13.67 -6.01 -11.49
N LEU A 246 13.17 -4.89 -10.96
CA LEU A 246 11.75 -4.76 -10.63
C LEU A 246 10.84 -4.86 -11.85
N GLY A 247 11.23 -4.27 -12.98
CA GLY A 247 10.50 -4.37 -14.25
C GLY A 247 10.33 -5.81 -14.75
N ASN A 248 11.21 -6.72 -14.32
CA ASN A 248 11.24 -8.14 -14.67
C ASN A 248 10.54 -9.05 -13.64
N VAL A 249 9.92 -8.49 -12.60
CA VAL A 249 9.11 -9.28 -11.68
C VAL A 249 7.81 -9.69 -12.39
N PRO A 250 7.45 -10.99 -12.42
CA PRO A 250 6.18 -11.42 -12.97
C PRO A 250 5.00 -10.74 -12.28
N LEU A 251 3.99 -10.34 -13.05
CA LEU A 251 2.81 -9.65 -12.54
C LEU A 251 2.00 -10.52 -11.57
N ALA A 252 2.06 -11.85 -11.70
CA ALA A 252 1.50 -12.78 -10.73
C ALA A 252 2.32 -12.88 -9.43
N GLN A 253 3.51 -12.29 -9.35
CA GLN A 253 4.39 -12.28 -8.17
C GLN A 253 4.54 -10.89 -7.54
N MET A 254 3.87 -9.87 -8.10
CA MET A 254 3.73 -8.55 -7.47
C MET A 254 3.05 -8.68 -6.09
N PRO A 255 3.30 -7.74 -5.14
CA PRO A 255 2.71 -7.81 -3.81
C PRO A 255 1.20 -7.86 -3.89
N ASN A 256 0.57 -7.07 -4.76
CA ASN A 256 -0.77 -7.37 -5.27
C ASN A 256 -0.69 -7.99 -6.67
N PRO A 257 -0.92 -9.30 -6.80
CA PRO A 257 -0.78 -9.98 -8.07
C PRO A 257 -1.92 -9.65 -9.02
N VAL A 258 -1.58 -9.55 -10.30
CA VAL A 258 -2.57 -9.57 -11.37
C VAL A 258 -3.16 -10.98 -11.45
N GLN A 259 -4.48 -11.08 -11.36
CA GLN A 259 -5.21 -12.35 -11.41
C GLN A 259 -6.45 -12.22 -12.29
N ALA A 260 -6.79 -13.31 -12.98
CA ALA A 260 -8.02 -13.41 -13.75
C ALA A 260 -9.18 -13.79 -12.82
N THR A 261 -10.09 -12.84 -12.56
CA THR A 261 -11.33 -13.10 -11.83
C THR A 261 -12.51 -12.63 -12.66
N GLY A 262 -13.39 -13.56 -13.05
CA GLY A 262 -14.43 -13.19 -13.99
C GLY A 262 -15.12 -14.32 -14.70
N MET A 263 -15.85 -13.97 -15.75
CA MET A 263 -16.58 -14.90 -16.59
C MET A 263 -15.91 -15.01 -17.96
N ILE A 264 -16.17 -16.13 -18.62
CA ILE A 264 -15.82 -16.36 -20.01
C ILE A 264 -17.06 -16.11 -20.87
N GLY A 265 -16.89 -15.27 -21.88
CA GLY A 265 -17.83 -15.07 -22.97
C GLY A 265 -17.34 -15.73 -24.25
N ILE A 266 -18.16 -15.66 -25.28
CA ILE A 266 -17.78 -16.00 -26.65
C ILE A 266 -17.94 -14.74 -27.48
N VAL A 267 -16.94 -14.41 -28.30
CA VAL A 267 -17.07 -13.36 -29.33
C VAL A 267 -18.06 -13.87 -30.35
N ASP A 268 -19.31 -13.41 -30.32
CA ASP A 268 -20.34 -13.97 -31.20
C ASP A 268 -20.24 -13.37 -32.60
N VAL A 269 -20.32 -12.04 -32.70
CA VAL A 269 -20.25 -11.29 -33.96
C VAL A 269 -19.47 -10.00 -33.75
N VAL A 270 -18.65 -9.61 -34.74
CA VAL A 270 -17.89 -8.36 -34.76
C VAL A 270 -18.61 -7.34 -35.63
N TYR A 271 -18.82 -6.13 -35.10
CA TYR A 271 -19.47 -5.02 -35.82
C TYR A 271 -18.53 -3.82 -35.93
N GLY A 272 -18.43 -3.26 -37.14
CA GLY A 272 -17.67 -2.05 -37.43
C GLY A 272 -18.37 -0.76 -37.00
N THR A 273 -17.82 0.37 -37.42
CA THR A 273 -18.30 1.70 -37.02
C THR A 273 -19.62 2.13 -37.68
N ALA A 274 -20.23 1.31 -38.53
CA ALA A 274 -21.52 1.65 -39.14
C ALA A 274 -22.68 1.66 -38.13
N GLU A 275 -22.53 0.99 -37.00
CA GLU A 275 -23.56 0.85 -35.98
C GLU A 275 -23.75 2.13 -35.13
N SER A 276 -24.97 2.30 -34.59
CA SER A 276 -25.36 3.45 -33.77
C SER A 276 -26.39 3.06 -32.70
N ASP A 277 -26.60 3.95 -31.71
CA ASP A 277 -27.61 3.81 -30.64
C ASP A 277 -27.61 2.46 -29.89
N ARG A 278 -26.42 1.95 -29.54
CA ARG A 278 -26.24 0.73 -28.74
C ARG A 278 -26.48 1.02 -27.26
N ARG A 279 -27.36 0.25 -26.62
CA ARG A 279 -27.76 0.44 -25.21
C ARG A 279 -27.48 -0.76 -24.31
N ASN A 280 -27.30 -1.95 -24.85
CA ASN A 280 -26.98 -3.15 -24.06
C ASN A 280 -25.45 -3.34 -23.97
N THR A 281 -24.76 -2.30 -23.52
CA THR A 281 -23.31 -2.19 -23.70
C THR A 281 -22.52 -2.73 -22.50
N ILE A 282 -21.35 -3.28 -22.80
CA ILE A 282 -20.20 -3.34 -21.90
C ILE A 282 -19.33 -2.16 -22.30
N SER A 283 -19.49 -1.05 -21.58
CA SER A 283 -18.80 0.19 -21.91
C SER A 283 -18.77 1.11 -20.70
N GLY A 284 -17.59 1.55 -20.28
CA GLY A 284 -17.45 2.72 -19.43
C GLY A 284 -16.19 2.73 -18.59
N SER A 285 -16.35 3.18 -17.35
CA SER A 285 -15.27 3.46 -16.39
C SER A 285 -15.74 3.25 -14.95
N ASP A 286 -14.81 3.29 -14.01
CA ASP A 286 -15.15 3.29 -12.57
C ASP A 286 -15.96 4.54 -12.15
N ARG A 287 -15.95 5.59 -12.99
CA ARG A 287 -16.62 6.87 -12.71
C ARG A 287 -18.04 6.95 -13.28
N GLU A 288 -18.28 6.43 -14.48
CA GLU A 288 -19.59 6.46 -15.14
C GLU A 288 -20.32 5.11 -15.09
N GLY A 289 -19.71 4.10 -14.47
CA GLY A 289 -20.16 2.72 -14.55
C GLY A 289 -19.83 2.09 -15.90
N PHE A 290 -20.14 0.80 -16.07
CA PHE A 290 -19.73 0.01 -17.24
C PHE A 290 -20.88 -0.31 -18.22
N GLN A 291 -21.90 0.55 -18.27
CA GLN A 291 -23.08 0.44 -19.14
C GLN A 291 -23.39 1.73 -19.92
N VAL A 292 -22.36 2.49 -20.27
CA VAL A 292 -22.50 3.74 -21.04
C VAL A 292 -22.95 3.41 -22.46
N SER A 293 -24.11 3.90 -22.88
CA SER A 293 -24.63 3.71 -24.23
C SER A 293 -23.71 4.31 -25.28
N CYS A 294 -23.55 3.64 -26.43
CA CYS A 294 -22.88 4.18 -27.59
C CYS A 294 -23.89 4.82 -28.54
N LYS A 295 -23.61 6.02 -29.05
CA LYS A 295 -24.55 6.79 -29.87
C LYS A 295 -24.26 6.73 -31.36
N GLU A 296 -23.01 6.87 -31.75
CA GLU A 296 -22.57 6.90 -33.14
C GLU A 296 -21.20 6.22 -33.26
N ASN A 297 -20.86 5.77 -34.48
CA ASN A 297 -19.59 5.10 -34.78
C ASN A 297 -19.29 3.92 -33.84
N CYS A 298 -20.31 3.13 -33.53
CA CYS A 298 -20.25 2.10 -32.50
C CYS A 298 -19.61 0.83 -33.05
N ALA A 299 -18.28 0.77 -33.11
CA ALA A 299 -17.58 -0.50 -33.25
C ALA A 299 -17.68 -1.31 -31.96
N TYR A 300 -18.06 -2.59 -32.03
CA TYR A 300 -18.18 -3.47 -30.85
C TYR A 300 -18.12 -4.95 -31.21
N ILE A 301 -17.98 -5.78 -30.18
CA ILE A 301 -18.28 -7.22 -30.26
C ILE A 301 -19.56 -7.53 -29.52
N GLU A 302 -20.41 -8.34 -30.12
CA GLU A 302 -21.52 -8.97 -29.42
C GLU A 302 -21.02 -10.23 -28.71
N LEU A 303 -21.45 -10.43 -27.47
CA LEU A 303 -21.03 -11.53 -26.63
C LEU A 303 -22.14 -12.57 -26.45
N ALA A 304 -21.72 -13.83 -26.40
CA ALA A 304 -22.52 -14.98 -26.01
C ALA A 304 -21.81 -15.79 -24.91
N GLY A 305 -22.21 -17.05 -24.71
CA GLY A 305 -21.64 -17.95 -23.71
C GLY A 305 -22.43 -17.98 -22.41
N ALA A 306 -21.95 -17.29 -21.37
CA ALA A 306 -22.62 -17.28 -20.07
C ALA A 306 -23.91 -16.42 -20.08
N PRO A 307 -24.97 -16.79 -19.34
CA PRO A 307 -26.25 -16.08 -19.38
C PRO A 307 -26.20 -14.54 -19.19
N PRO A 308 -25.36 -13.97 -18.29
CA PRO A 308 -25.27 -12.51 -18.15
C PRO A 308 -24.62 -11.79 -19.35
N LEU A 309 -24.01 -12.53 -20.28
CA LEU A 309 -23.33 -12.01 -21.46
C LEU A 309 -24.18 -12.01 -22.72
N TYR A 310 -25.31 -12.70 -22.75
CA TYR A 310 -26.13 -12.83 -23.97
C TYR A 310 -26.54 -11.47 -24.57
N GLY A 311 -26.08 -11.22 -25.80
CA GLY A 311 -26.38 -10.01 -26.57
C GLY A 311 -25.72 -8.76 -25.98
N LYS A 312 -24.74 -8.89 -25.07
CA LYS A 312 -23.98 -7.76 -24.52
C LYS A 312 -22.99 -7.25 -25.56
N GLN A 313 -22.89 -5.93 -25.67
CA GLN A 313 -22.14 -5.26 -26.74
C GLN A 313 -20.90 -4.58 -26.14
N TRP A 314 -19.73 -5.21 -26.24
CA TRP A 314 -18.49 -4.63 -25.72
C TRP A 314 -17.94 -3.60 -26.71
N ILE A 315 -18.18 -2.32 -26.39
CA ILE A 315 -17.87 -1.19 -27.27
C ILE A 315 -16.35 -0.94 -27.32
N SER A 316 -15.84 -0.63 -28.50
CA SER A 316 -14.44 -0.27 -28.72
C SER A 316 -14.08 1.07 -28.07
N GLY A 317 -13.03 1.04 -27.25
CA GLY A 317 -12.39 2.20 -26.61
C GLY A 317 -11.63 3.11 -27.58
N LYS A 318 -11.39 2.63 -28.81
CA LYS A 318 -10.78 3.42 -29.88
C LYS A 318 -11.72 4.55 -30.32
N TYR A 319 -13.01 4.25 -30.42
CA TYR A 319 -14.03 5.19 -30.93
C TYR A 319 -14.86 5.85 -29.83
N GLN A 320 -15.08 5.17 -28.69
CA GLN A 320 -15.82 5.74 -27.56
C GLN A 320 -14.92 6.11 -26.39
N LYS A 321 -14.99 7.38 -25.98
CA LYS A 321 -14.40 7.89 -24.74
C LYS A 321 -15.48 8.14 -23.68
N VAL A 322 -15.14 7.90 -22.42
CA VAL A 322 -16.01 8.07 -21.24
C VAL A 322 -15.27 8.85 -20.17
N LYS A 323 -15.99 9.46 -19.22
CA LYS A 323 -15.35 10.18 -18.11
C LYS A 323 -14.66 9.21 -17.19
N GLY A 324 -13.43 9.52 -16.80
CA GLY A 324 -12.62 8.72 -15.89
C GLY A 324 -11.90 9.57 -14.87
N GLY A 325 -10.93 8.94 -14.20
CA GLY A 325 -10.07 9.58 -13.22
C GLY A 325 -10.77 10.03 -11.92
N SER A 326 -9.96 10.52 -10.99
CA SER A 326 -10.38 10.95 -9.66
C SER A 326 -9.49 12.08 -9.14
N GLY A 327 -9.99 12.85 -8.17
CA GLY A 327 -9.24 13.96 -7.58
C GLY A 327 -8.89 15.05 -8.60
N ILE A 328 -7.81 15.79 -8.31
CA ILE A 328 -7.29 16.87 -9.17
C ILE A 328 -6.77 16.30 -10.49
N LEU A 329 -6.12 15.13 -10.45
CA LEU A 329 -5.60 14.47 -11.65
C LEU A 329 -6.71 13.97 -12.59
N GLY A 330 -7.94 13.82 -12.10
CA GLY A 330 -9.09 13.41 -12.90
C GLY A 330 -9.48 14.38 -14.02
N ALA A 331 -8.91 15.59 -14.09
CA ALA A 331 -9.10 16.53 -15.19
C ALA A 331 -8.16 16.30 -16.38
N VAL A 332 -7.09 15.50 -16.21
CA VAL A 332 -6.13 15.20 -17.27
C VAL A 332 -6.83 14.54 -18.46
N ASN A 333 -6.39 14.87 -19.68
CA ASN A 333 -7.01 14.43 -20.93
C ASN A 333 -8.51 14.79 -21.03
N GLY A 334 -8.89 15.97 -20.52
CA GLY A 334 -10.28 16.41 -20.46
C GLY A 334 -11.15 15.55 -19.53
N GLY A 335 -10.53 14.79 -18.64
CA GLY A 335 -11.17 13.82 -17.76
C GLY A 335 -11.77 12.63 -18.50
N LYS A 336 -11.28 12.34 -19.71
CA LYS A 336 -11.76 11.24 -20.56
C LYS A 336 -10.74 10.13 -20.72
N GLU A 337 -11.24 8.92 -20.82
CA GLU A 337 -10.49 7.69 -21.11
C GLU A 337 -11.24 6.83 -22.15
N PRO A 338 -10.54 5.94 -22.87
CA PRO A 338 -11.18 4.85 -23.60
C PRO A 338 -12.19 4.10 -22.72
N THR A 339 -13.32 3.76 -23.32
CA THR A 339 -14.21 2.77 -22.71
C THR A 339 -13.52 1.40 -22.63
N GLY A 340 -13.76 0.65 -21.56
CA GLY A 340 -13.11 -0.63 -21.33
C GLY A 340 -13.52 -1.25 -20.00
N ARG A 341 -12.71 -2.19 -19.50
CA ARG A 341 -12.97 -3.00 -18.30
C ARG A 341 -11.68 -3.26 -17.52
N HIS A 342 -11.84 -3.77 -16.30
CA HIS A 342 -10.74 -4.18 -15.40
C HIS A 342 -10.77 -5.70 -15.11
N PRO A 343 -10.69 -6.57 -16.13
CA PRO A 343 -10.78 -8.03 -15.91
C PRO A 343 -9.64 -8.60 -15.06
N PHE A 344 -8.53 -7.87 -14.96
CA PHE A 344 -7.33 -8.27 -14.21
C PHE A 344 -6.96 -7.28 -13.09
N GLY A 345 -7.94 -6.51 -12.64
CA GLY A 345 -7.77 -5.47 -11.63
C GLY A 345 -7.46 -4.08 -12.20
N ASP A 346 -7.17 -3.14 -11.29
CA ASP A 346 -7.09 -1.69 -11.56
C ASP A 346 -5.68 -1.17 -11.86
N ALA A 347 -4.73 -2.08 -12.11
CA ALA A 347 -3.39 -1.72 -12.57
C ALA A 347 -3.43 -1.12 -14.00
N PHE A 348 -4.34 -1.62 -14.83
CA PHE A 348 -4.57 -1.16 -16.20
C PHE A 348 -6.00 -1.47 -16.63
N LYS A 349 -6.51 -0.69 -17.58
CA LYS A 349 -7.78 -0.93 -18.26
C LYS A 349 -7.55 -1.75 -19.53
N VAL A 350 -8.40 -2.75 -19.76
CA VAL A 350 -8.48 -3.51 -21.01
C VAL A 350 -9.63 -2.96 -21.86
N SER A 351 -9.34 -2.57 -23.09
CA SER A 351 -10.32 -2.07 -24.06
C SER A 351 -10.31 -2.93 -25.32
N VAL A 352 -11.48 -3.22 -25.87
CA VAL A 352 -11.58 -3.58 -27.30
C VAL A 352 -11.06 -2.37 -28.09
N TRP A 353 -10.17 -2.60 -29.04
CA TRP A 353 -9.44 -1.53 -29.71
C TRP A 353 -9.73 -1.50 -31.19
N ASP A 354 -9.12 -2.38 -31.97
CA ASP A 354 -9.42 -2.54 -33.39
C ASP A 354 -10.51 -3.60 -33.59
N VAL A 355 -11.36 -3.37 -34.58
CA VAL A 355 -12.34 -4.34 -35.06
C VAL A 355 -12.26 -4.39 -36.58
N ASP A 356 -12.32 -5.60 -37.13
CA ASP A 356 -12.46 -5.84 -38.56
C ASP A 356 -13.61 -6.81 -38.79
N GLU A 357 -14.75 -6.24 -39.14
CA GLU A 357 -15.99 -6.95 -39.45
C GLU A 357 -15.86 -7.86 -40.68
N SER A 358 -14.95 -7.56 -41.61
CA SER A 358 -14.77 -8.37 -42.82
C SER A 358 -14.06 -9.70 -42.55
N THR A 359 -13.20 -9.71 -41.54
CA THR A 359 -12.43 -10.89 -41.10
C THR A 359 -12.97 -11.51 -39.81
N GLY A 360 -13.91 -10.83 -39.13
CA GLY A 360 -14.42 -11.24 -37.83
C GLY A 360 -13.36 -11.19 -36.74
N THR A 361 -12.43 -10.23 -36.81
CA THR A 361 -11.28 -10.13 -35.89
C THR A 361 -11.34 -8.89 -35.02
N ILE A 362 -10.82 -9.00 -33.81
CA ILE A 362 -10.65 -7.87 -32.89
C ILE A 362 -9.31 -7.91 -32.19
N SER A 363 -8.79 -6.73 -31.87
CA SER A 363 -7.66 -6.55 -30.96
C SER A 363 -8.13 -5.94 -29.64
N THR A 364 -7.36 -6.19 -28.59
CA THR A 364 -7.51 -5.51 -27.31
C THR A 364 -6.25 -4.72 -26.98
N ALA A 365 -6.41 -3.67 -26.18
CA ALA A 365 -5.32 -2.81 -25.74
C ALA A 365 -5.38 -2.52 -24.24
N LEU A 366 -4.21 -2.46 -23.62
CA LEU A 366 -4.03 -2.00 -22.24
C LEU A 366 -3.86 -0.47 -22.22
N HIS A 367 -4.46 0.15 -21.21
CA HIS A 367 -4.29 1.56 -20.90
C HIS A 367 -3.93 1.71 -19.42
N PHE A 368 -2.90 2.49 -19.13
CA PHE A 368 -2.44 2.80 -17.79
C PHE A 368 -2.89 4.20 -17.37
N ARG A 369 -2.72 4.52 -16.09
CA ARG A 369 -3.02 5.83 -15.52
C ARG A 369 -1.89 6.29 -14.63
N ILE A 370 -1.88 7.59 -14.37
CA ILE A 370 -0.96 8.25 -13.45
C ILE A 370 -1.69 8.43 -12.12
N CYS A 371 -1.07 8.04 -11.03
CA CYS A 371 -1.64 8.22 -9.69
C CYS A 371 -0.65 8.94 -8.77
N LYS A 372 -1.18 9.81 -7.91
CA LYS A 372 -0.47 10.31 -6.73
C LYS A 372 -1.36 10.14 -5.52
N ARG A 373 -1.11 9.06 -4.78
CA ARG A 373 -1.82 8.69 -3.56
C ARG A 373 -0.96 9.07 -2.35
N GLY A 374 -1.55 9.07 -1.16
CA GLY A 374 -0.88 9.51 0.07
C GLY A 374 -1.15 10.99 0.40
N LEU A 375 -0.29 11.65 1.18
CA LEU A 375 -0.48 13.05 1.57
C LEU A 375 0.47 13.97 0.76
N PRO A 376 -0.03 14.92 -0.06
CA PRO A 376 -1.44 15.12 -0.45
C PRO A 376 -1.93 14.07 -1.47
N ASP A 377 -3.22 13.73 -1.41
CA ASP A 377 -3.84 12.78 -2.36
C ASP A 377 -4.41 13.57 -3.54
N LEU A 378 -3.81 13.38 -4.71
CA LEU A 378 -4.25 14.08 -5.93
C LEU A 378 -5.20 13.23 -6.78
N GLY A 379 -5.48 12.00 -6.34
CA GLY A 379 -6.26 11.03 -7.09
C GLY A 379 -5.45 10.37 -8.20
N CYS A 380 -6.14 10.02 -9.28
CA CYS A 380 -5.56 9.40 -10.46
C CYS A 380 -6.11 10.05 -11.74
N THR A 381 -5.30 10.07 -12.79
CA THR A 381 -5.78 10.44 -14.12
C THR A 381 -6.78 9.40 -14.63
N PRO A 382 -7.56 9.72 -15.66
CA PRO A 382 -8.18 8.69 -16.48
C PRO A 382 -7.12 7.70 -17.04
N TYR A 383 -7.52 6.53 -17.50
CA TYR A 383 -6.64 5.57 -18.18
C TYR A 383 -6.31 6.04 -19.60
N PHE A 384 -5.32 6.92 -19.74
CA PHE A 384 -4.97 7.55 -21.01
C PHE A 384 -3.60 7.12 -21.57
N LEU A 385 -2.76 6.44 -20.77
CA LEU A 385 -1.45 5.96 -21.20
C LEU A 385 -1.60 4.65 -21.98
N GLY A 386 -1.63 4.74 -23.30
CA GLY A 386 -1.77 3.60 -24.21
C GLY A 386 -1.97 4.12 -25.65
N PRO A 387 -2.33 3.24 -26.60
CA PRO A 387 -2.59 1.82 -26.43
C PRO A 387 -1.30 0.98 -26.35
N VAL A 388 -1.27 0.04 -25.40
CA VAL A 388 -0.32 -1.07 -25.39
C VAL A 388 -1.04 -2.31 -25.97
N PRO A 389 -0.53 -2.95 -27.05
CA PRO A 389 -1.15 -4.12 -27.65
C PRO A 389 -1.32 -5.26 -26.64
N PHE A 390 -2.39 -6.04 -26.74
CA PHE A 390 -2.67 -7.09 -25.77
C PHE A 390 -3.04 -8.44 -26.40
N LEU A 391 -4.32 -8.81 -26.48
CA LEU A 391 -4.77 -10.08 -27.06
C LEU A 391 -5.67 -9.82 -28.26
N ASN A 392 -5.53 -10.68 -29.27
CA ASN A 392 -6.41 -10.69 -30.44
C ASN A 392 -7.38 -11.86 -30.34
N TYR A 393 -8.58 -11.69 -30.88
CA TYR A 393 -9.62 -12.70 -30.89
C TYR A 393 -10.34 -12.73 -32.22
N HIS A 394 -10.87 -13.90 -32.57
CA HIS A 394 -11.75 -14.11 -33.70
C HIS A 394 -13.18 -14.38 -33.24
N GLU A 395 -14.15 -14.20 -34.14
CA GLU A 395 -15.50 -14.72 -33.92
C GLU A 395 -15.47 -16.20 -33.53
N LYS A 396 -16.38 -16.55 -32.63
CA LYS A 396 -16.57 -17.85 -31.98
C LYS A 396 -15.46 -18.24 -31.00
N GLU A 397 -14.43 -17.41 -30.81
CA GLU A 397 -13.44 -17.67 -29.78
C GLU A 397 -13.94 -17.26 -28.39
N PRO A 398 -13.55 -18.02 -27.34
CA PRO A 398 -13.77 -17.62 -25.96
C PRO A 398 -12.94 -16.39 -25.59
N ILE A 399 -13.57 -15.44 -24.90
CA ILE A 399 -12.96 -14.20 -24.43
C ILE A 399 -13.22 -14.02 -22.93
N PHE A 400 -12.19 -13.62 -22.20
CA PHE A 400 -12.32 -13.34 -20.77
C PHE A 400 -12.82 -11.92 -20.53
N THR A 401 -13.98 -11.76 -19.88
CA THR A 401 -14.66 -10.45 -19.74
C THR A 401 -14.53 -9.85 -18.34
N GLY A 402 -13.96 -10.57 -17.38
CA GLY A 402 -14.00 -10.20 -15.96
C GLY A 402 -15.38 -10.44 -15.32
N LEU A 403 -15.53 -10.09 -14.05
CA LEU A 403 -16.81 -10.22 -13.34
C LEU A 403 -17.87 -9.25 -13.88
N LEU A 404 -19.10 -9.74 -13.96
CA LEU A 404 -20.29 -8.96 -14.29
C LEU A 404 -21.27 -9.06 -13.12
N ASP A 405 -21.81 -7.93 -12.69
CA ASP A 405 -22.97 -7.91 -11.79
C ASP A 405 -24.23 -8.43 -12.53
N SER A 406 -25.33 -8.58 -11.79
CA SER A 406 -26.59 -9.11 -12.29
C SER A 406 -27.27 -8.27 -13.38
N GLN A 407 -26.74 -7.09 -13.72
CA GLN A 407 -27.19 -6.24 -14.82
C GLN A 407 -26.17 -6.22 -15.99
N GLY A 408 -25.02 -6.88 -15.86
CA GLY A 408 -23.92 -6.84 -16.82
C GLY A 408 -23.00 -5.61 -16.67
N GLY A 409 -23.12 -4.86 -15.57
CA GLY A 409 -22.13 -3.87 -15.12
C GLY A 409 -21.00 -4.56 -14.36
N ALA A 410 -19.97 -3.83 -13.92
CA ALA A 410 -19.03 -4.37 -12.95
C ALA A 410 -19.46 -3.92 -11.55
N SER A 411 -19.43 -4.86 -10.60
CA SER A 411 -19.37 -4.56 -9.17
C SER A 411 -18.16 -3.68 -8.88
N SER A 412 -18.32 -2.73 -7.96
CA SER A 412 -17.30 -1.87 -7.35
C SER A 412 -16.23 -2.64 -6.55
N GLY A 413 -15.68 -3.70 -7.11
CA GLY A 413 -14.59 -4.45 -6.53
C GLY A 413 -13.30 -3.77 -6.90
N ALA A 414 -12.83 -2.86 -6.03
CA ALA A 414 -11.40 -2.66 -5.89
C ALA A 414 -10.77 -4.05 -5.84
N SER A 415 -10.03 -4.40 -6.88
CA SER A 415 -9.18 -5.58 -6.89
C SER A 415 -8.07 -5.32 -5.89
N ILE A 416 -8.36 -5.51 -4.61
CA ILE A 416 -7.39 -6.01 -3.66
C ILE A 416 -7.61 -7.53 -3.63
N PRO A 417 -7.02 -8.32 -4.54
CA PRO A 417 -6.86 -9.75 -4.35
C PRO A 417 -6.35 -10.03 -2.93
N GLU A 418 -7.02 -10.92 -2.22
CA GLU A 418 -6.73 -11.28 -0.83
C GLU A 418 -5.34 -11.93 -0.60
N GLY A 419 -4.48 -11.97 -1.61
CA GLY A 419 -3.08 -12.35 -1.50
C GLY A 419 -2.12 -11.20 -1.17
N VAL A 420 -2.55 -9.92 -1.19
CA VAL A 420 -1.64 -8.79 -0.87
C VAL A 420 -1.06 -8.94 0.52
N ILE A 421 -1.91 -9.30 1.48
CA ILE A 421 -1.50 -9.47 2.87
C ILE A 421 -0.67 -10.73 3.04
N ASP A 422 -1.03 -11.85 2.42
CA ASP A 422 -0.30 -13.11 2.56
C ASP A 422 1.06 -13.11 1.84
N ARG A 423 1.21 -12.35 0.74
CA ARG A 423 2.51 -12.10 0.08
C ARG A 423 3.32 -11.00 0.74
N ALA A 424 2.70 -9.90 1.18
CA ALA A 424 3.36 -8.91 2.00
C ALA A 424 3.89 -9.56 3.29
N ARG A 425 3.10 -10.45 3.89
CA ARG A 425 3.51 -11.36 4.97
C ARG A 425 4.69 -12.22 4.52
N ALA A 426 4.64 -12.97 3.42
CA ALA A 426 5.77 -13.77 2.92
C ALA A 426 7.05 -12.95 2.64
N MET A 427 6.90 -11.64 2.36
CA MET A 427 7.98 -10.68 2.13
C MET A 427 8.42 -9.93 3.41
N GLY A 428 7.87 -10.27 4.59
CA GLY A 428 8.26 -9.69 5.89
C GLY A 428 7.65 -8.32 6.20
N ILE A 429 6.55 -7.96 5.55
CA ILE A 429 5.92 -6.63 5.62
C ILE A 429 4.83 -6.61 6.71
N PRO A 430 4.84 -5.63 7.62
CA PRO A 430 3.81 -5.51 8.67
C PRO A 430 2.42 -5.28 8.05
N ALA A 431 1.40 -5.97 8.56
CA ALA A 431 0.03 -5.86 8.08
C ALA A 431 -0.53 -4.43 8.19
N GLU A 432 0.00 -3.66 9.14
CA GLU A 432 -0.31 -2.26 9.42
C GLU A 432 0.08 -1.31 8.26
N ALA A 433 0.98 -1.73 7.37
CA ALA A 433 1.43 -0.95 6.22
C ALA A 433 0.54 -1.12 4.97
N LEU A 434 -0.48 -1.98 5.03
CA LEU A 434 -1.32 -2.36 3.88
C LEU A 434 -2.64 -1.57 3.85
N PRO A 435 -3.14 -1.12 2.68
CA PRO A 435 -4.42 -0.41 2.62
C PRO A 435 -5.60 -1.31 2.97
N GLY A 436 -6.56 -0.74 3.70
CA GLY A 436 -7.71 -1.49 4.24
C GLY A 436 -7.43 -2.20 5.56
N TYR A 437 -6.20 -2.11 6.08
CA TYR A 437 -5.89 -2.53 7.45
C TYR A 437 -6.72 -1.69 8.44
N GLN A 438 -7.63 -2.35 9.15
CA GLN A 438 -8.31 -1.80 10.32
C GLN A 438 -7.69 -2.42 11.57
N GLU A 439 -7.03 -1.60 12.36
CA GLU A 439 -6.42 -2.01 13.62
C GLU A 439 -7.44 -2.70 14.53
N ALA A 440 -7.01 -3.68 15.32
CA ALA A 440 -7.86 -4.29 16.33
C ALA A 440 -8.33 -3.22 17.32
N VAL A 441 -9.64 -3.10 17.48
CA VAL A 441 -10.22 -2.21 18.47
C VAL A 441 -10.27 -3.03 19.74
N PHE A 442 -9.62 -2.58 20.80
CA PHE A 442 -9.63 -3.30 22.07
C PHE A 442 -10.69 -2.69 22.99
N GLY A 443 -11.42 -3.54 23.72
CA GLY A 443 -12.32 -3.11 24.78
C GLY A 443 -11.57 -2.59 26.00
N ASP A 444 -12.28 -2.00 26.96
CA ASP A 444 -11.70 -1.51 28.21
C ASP A 444 -11.01 -2.60 29.05
N ASP A 445 -11.32 -3.87 28.78
CA ASP A 445 -10.71 -5.06 29.37
C ASP A 445 -9.45 -5.55 28.65
N GLY A 446 -9.00 -4.85 27.62
CA GLY A 446 -7.80 -5.20 26.85
C GLY A 446 -8.00 -6.37 25.89
N GLU A 447 -9.24 -6.87 25.72
CA GLU A 447 -9.56 -7.89 24.73
C GLU A 447 -9.93 -7.28 23.37
N ILE A 448 -9.68 -8.02 22.29
CA ILE A 448 -10.18 -7.67 20.96
C ILE A 448 -11.70 -7.47 20.96
N CYS A 449 -12.14 -6.41 20.29
CA CYS A 449 -13.53 -5.98 20.18
C CYS A 449 -13.90 -5.53 18.76
N GLY A 450 -15.20 -5.55 18.49
CA GLY A 450 -15.81 -5.05 17.26
C GLY A 450 -16.58 -6.11 16.47
N ILE A 451 -17.52 -5.64 15.64
CA ILE A 451 -18.26 -6.46 14.69
C ILE A 451 -17.51 -6.43 13.35
N GLY A 452 -17.22 -7.60 12.81
CA GLY A 452 -16.49 -7.82 11.57
C GLY A 452 -17.35 -8.05 10.34
N ALA A 453 -16.68 -8.46 9.25
CA ALA A 453 -17.33 -9.03 8.07
C ALA A 453 -18.33 -10.13 8.48
N GLY A 454 -19.43 -10.25 7.75
CA GLY A 454 -20.47 -11.25 8.06
C GLY A 454 -21.20 -11.06 9.39
N ASN A 455 -21.09 -9.88 10.02
CA ASN A 455 -21.71 -9.57 11.32
C ASN A 455 -21.19 -10.47 12.46
N VAL A 456 -19.91 -10.87 12.38
CA VAL A 456 -19.24 -11.72 13.37
C VAL A 456 -18.65 -10.87 14.49
N ASP A 457 -18.91 -11.25 15.74
CA ASP A 457 -18.31 -10.60 16.92
C ASP A 457 -16.90 -11.14 17.16
N PHE A 458 -15.89 -10.30 16.94
CA PHE A 458 -14.49 -10.71 17.10
C PHE A 458 -14.11 -11.07 18.54
N LYS A 459 -14.76 -10.46 19.54
CA LYS A 459 -14.54 -10.81 20.95
C LYS A 459 -15.05 -12.21 21.23
N ALA A 460 -16.27 -12.49 20.79
CA ALA A 460 -16.87 -13.82 20.93
C ALA A 460 -16.09 -14.88 20.14
N LEU A 461 -15.60 -14.53 18.96
CA LEU A 461 -14.79 -15.42 18.11
C LEU A 461 -13.44 -15.71 18.77
N ALA A 462 -12.74 -14.69 19.27
CA ALA A 462 -11.48 -14.86 19.98
C ALA A 462 -11.62 -15.72 21.25
N ALA A 463 -12.73 -15.57 21.99
CA ALA A 463 -13.06 -16.41 23.13
C ALA A 463 -13.33 -17.87 22.70
N ALA A 464 -13.98 -18.06 21.56
CA ALA A 464 -14.24 -19.39 21.01
C ALA A 464 -12.94 -20.10 20.61
N PHE A 465 -12.03 -19.44 19.90
CA PHE A 465 -10.71 -19.99 19.58
C PHE A 465 -9.92 -20.32 20.85
N SER A 466 -9.87 -19.40 21.81
CA SER A 466 -9.15 -19.60 23.07
C SER A 466 -9.62 -20.84 23.84
N SER A 467 -10.94 -21.12 23.81
CA SER A 467 -11.48 -22.31 24.47
C SER A 467 -11.06 -23.64 23.83
N ILE A 468 -10.58 -23.63 22.58
CA ILE A 468 -10.12 -24.81 21.83
C ILE A 468 -8.59 -24.92 21.84
N GLU A 469 -7.91 -23.77 21.79
CA GLU A 469 -6.48 -23.66 21.46
C GLU A 469 -5.60 -23.17 22.60
N GLY A 470 -6.14 -22.43 23.57
CA GLY A 470 -5.43 -21.95 24.76
C GLY A 470 -5.48 -20.43 24.98
N ASN A 471 -4.62 -19.95 25.88
CA ASN A 471 -4.47 -18.54 26.26
C ASN A 471 -3.26 -17.88 25.58
N TYR A 472 -3.09 -16.56 25.74
CA TYR A 472 -1.99 -15.79 25.13
C TYR A 472 -0.58 -16.31 25.43
N GLY A 473 -0.38 -17.00 26.56
CA GLY A 473 0.90 -17.62 26.94
C GLY A 473 1.12 -19.04 26.43
N SER A 474 0.21 -19.61 25.63
CA SER A 474 0.21 -21.05 25.33
C SER A 474 1.25 -21.42 24.28
N ALA A 475 1.98 -22.50 24.50
CA ALA A 475 2.92 -23.07 23.55
C ALA A 475 2.37 -24.41 23.00
N GLY A 476 2.13 -24.46 21.69
CA GLY A 476 1.61 -25.61 20.96
C GLY A 476 2.66 -26.67 20.63
N SER A 477 2.27 -27.65 19.81
CA SER A 477 3.19 -28.65 19.28
C SER A 477 4.21 -28.05 18.31
N PHE A 478 5.41 -28.62 18.28
CA PHE A 478 6.41 -28.33 17.26
C PHE A 478 6.18 -29.26 16.06
N VAL A 479 6.00 -28.68 14.88
CA VAL A 479 5.72 -29.41 13.63
C VAL A 479 6.46 -28.77 12.47
N CYS A 480 6.70 -29.55 11.41
CA CYS A 480 7.27 -29.07 10.16
C CYS A 480 6.27 -29.27 9.02
N ASP A 481 6.20 -28.33 8.09
CA ASP A 481 5.40 -28.47 6.87
C ASP A 481 6.14 -29.26 5.77
N GLY A 482 5.46 -29.49 4.64
CA GLY A 482 6.00 -30.21 3.49
C GLY A 482 7.15 -29.50 2.77
N ASP A 483 7.35 -28.21 3.04
CA ASP A 483 8.40 -27.36 2.47
C ASP A 483 9.63 -27.28 3.41
N GLY A 484 9.60 -28.00 4.54
CA GLY A 484 10.69 -28.04 5.51
C GLY A 484 10.72 -26.88 6.50
N ASN A 485 9.67 -26.03 6.54
CA ASN A 485 9.57 -25.00 7.56
C ASN A 485 9.11 -25.63 8.87
N CYS A 486 9.96 -25.55 9.89
CA CYS A 486 9.68 -26.08 11.21
C CYS A 486 9.37 -24.95 12.19
N GLY A 487 8.44 -25.18 13.11
CA GLY A 487 8.08 -24.20 14.11
C GLY A 487 7.06 -24.71 15.10
N ARG A 488 6.62 -23.83 16.00
CA ARG A 488 5.68 -24.15 17.08
C ARG A 488 4.47 -23.22 17.03
N GLY A 489 3.28 -23.73 17.36
CA GLY A 489 2.11 -22.90 17.59
C GLY A 489 2.31 -21.98 18.79
N LEU A 490 2.12 -20.67 18.62
CA LEU A 490 2.32 -19.67 19.66
C LEU A 490 1.01 -18.96 20.02
N GLY A 491 0.76 -18.84 21.31
CA GLY A 491 -0.26 -17.98 21.88
C GLY A 491 -1.70 -18.50 21.79
N ARG A 492 -2.65 -17.59 21.98
CA ARG A 492 -4.10 -17.84 22.09
C ARG A 492 -4.69 -18.52 20.85
N TYR A 493 -4.09 -18.28 19.69
CA TYR A 493 -4.56 -18.73 18.36
C TYR A 493 -3.60 -19.73 17.68
N GLN A 494 -2.61 -20.22 18.44
CA GLN A 494 -1.65 -21.24 18.02
C GLN A 494 -0.95 -20.93 16.68
N TYR A 495 -0.66 -19.66 16.41
CA TYR A 495 0.00 -19.28 15.15
C TYR A 495 1.42 -19.82 15.08
N MET A 496 1.75 -20.50 13.98
CA MET A 496 3.04 -21.14 13.81
C MET A 496 4.18 -20.12 13.76
N SER A 497 5.26 -20.37 14.53
CA SER A 497 6.42 -19.49 14.64
C SER A 497 7.19 -19.28 13.33
N TYR A 498 6.99 -20.13 12.32
CA TYR A 498 7.56 -19.94 10.98
C TYR A 498 6.72 -18.98 10.12
N ARG A 499 5.47 -18.67 10.50
CA ARG A 499 4.67 -17.67 9.78
C ARG A 499 5.39 -16.33 9.81
N SER A 500 5.54 -15.71 8.66
CA SER A 500 6.39 -14.53 8.53
C SER A 500 5.80 -13.27 9.18
N ASP A 501 4.48 -13.16 9.38
CA ASP A 501 3.86 -12.09 10.19
C ASP A 501 4.15 -12.25 11.68
N VAL A 502 4.10 -13.50 12.17
CA VAL A 502 4.51 -13.86 13.54
C VAL A 502 6.00 -13.56 13.73
N ARG A 503 6.86 -13.98 12.79
CA ARG A 503 8.30 -13.69 12.82
C ARG A 503 8.58 -12.18 12.80
N ALA A 504 7.93 -11.43 11.91
CA ALA A 504 8.11 -9.98 11.81
C ALA A 504 7.61 -9.26 13.07
N SER A 505 6.53 -9.75 13.70
CA SER A 505 6.06 -9.23 14.99
C SER A 505 7.07 -9.46 16.11
N ILE A 506 7.62 -10.67 16.18
CA ILE A 506 8.60 -11.06 17.19
C ILE A 506 9.95 -10.37 16.98
N GLN A 507 10.45 -10.27 15.75
CA GLN A 507 11.75 -9.66 15.41
C GLN A 507 11.83 -8.18 15.76
N ARG A 508 10.68 -7.49 15.83
CA ARG A 508 10.61 -6.09 16.29
C ARG A 508 10.93 -5.93 17.77
N GLN A 509 10.81 -7.00 18.56
CA GLN A 509 11.15 -6.99 19.98
C GLN A 509 12.65 -7.22 20.17
N GLU A 510 13.25 -6.48 21.10
CA GLU A 510 14.66 -6.67 21.48
C GLU A 510 14.89 -8.10 21.99
N GLY A 511 15.71 -8.87 21.28
CA GLY A 511 15.97 -10.29 21.54
C GLY A 511 15.06 -11.28 20.80
N GLY A 512 14.12 -10.80 19.99
CA GLY A 512 13.17 -11.62 19.24
C GLY A 512 13.80 -12.62 18.28
N THR A 513 14.94 -12.28 17.66
CA THR A 513 15.70 -13.20 16.80
C THR A 513 16.18 -14.44 17.54
N ALA A 514 16.63 -14.29 18.79
CA ALA A 514 17.07 -15.41 19.62
C ALA A 514 15.88 -16.28 20.06
N PHE A 515 14.74 -15.65 20.36
CA PHE A 515 13.50 -16.37 20.64
C PHE A 515 13.03 -17.19 19.43
N LEU A 516 13.07 -16.64 18.22
CA LEU A 516 12.73 -17.37 17.01
C LEU A 516 13.67 -18.54 16.75
N ALA A 517 14.98 -18.35 16.90
CA ALA A 517 15.95 -19.45 16.77
C ALA A 517 15.65 -20.58 17.77
N LYS A 518 15.26 -20.24 19.01
CA LYS A 518 14.82 -21.22 20.01
C LYS A 518 13.54 -21.94 19.57
N ALA A 519 12.55 -21.22 19.06
CA ALA A 519 11.30 -21.80 18.55
C ALA A 519 11.54 -22.75 17.36
N ASP A 520 12.41 -22.35 16.42
CA ASP A 520 12.77 -23.11 15.22
C ASP A 520 13.57 -24.39 15.58
N SER A 521 14.30 -24.38 16.70
CA SER A 521 15.04 -25.55 17.19
C SER A 521 14.16 -26.62 17.87
N GLY A 522 12.87 -26.35 18.07
CA GLY A 522 11.96 -27.24 18.80
C GLY A 522 12.12 -27.21 20.32
N ALA A 523 12.98 -26.36 20.87
CA ALA A 523 13.14 -26.19 22.31
C ALA A 523 11.81 -25.76 22.99
N SER A 524 11.70 -26.04 24.30
CA SER A 524 10.54 -25.63 25.10
C SER A 524 10.50 -24.11 25.29
N ILE A 525 9.34 -23.51 25.07
CA ILE A 525 9.09 -22.08 25.23
C ILE A 525 8.19 -21.86 26.43
N SER A 526 8.54 -20.94 27.32
CA SER A 526 7.73 -20.57 28.49
C SER A 526 6.69 -19.49 28.17
N GLU A 527 5.64 -19.43 28.99
CA GLU A 527 4.59 -18.40 28.91
C GLU A 527 5.14 -16.97 29.04
N ALA A 528 6.15 -16.76 29.90
CA ALA A 528 6.81 -15.47 30.06
C ALA A 528 7.56 -15.04 28.79
N GLU A 529 8.18 -16.00 28.08
CA GLU A 529 8.84 -15.73 26.80
C GLU A 529 7.81 -15.38 25.71
N ILE A 530 6.68 -16.10 25.63
CA ILE A 530 5.61 -15.77 24.66
C ILE A 530 5.02 -14.40 24.96
N THR A 531 4.69 -14.11 26.22
CA THR A 531 4.14 -12.80 26.62
C THR A 531 5.09 -11.65 26.29
N ARG A 532 6.41 -11.87 26.43
CA ARG A 532 7.44 -10.87 26.13
C ARG A 532 7.62 -10.64 24.63
N PHE A 533 7.75 -11.71 23.84
CA PHE A 533 8.17 -11.62 22.45
C PHE A 533 7.00 -11.61 21.46
N PHE A 534 5.84 -12.12 21.87
CA PHE A 534 4.61 -12.14 21.07
C PHE A 534 3.40 -11.74 21.95
N PRO A 535 3.31 -10.46 22.33
CA PRO A 535 2.32 -9.97 23.30
C PRO A 535 0.87 -10.10 22.78
N ALA A 536 -0.09 -10.03 23.69
CA ALA A 536 -1.52 -10.18 23.38
C ALA A 536 -2.02 -9.26 22.26
N SER A 537 -1.57 -7.99 22.25
CA SER A 537 -1.90 -7.04 21.19
C SER A 537 -1.43 -7.48 19.80
N ALA A 538 -0.23 -8.05 19.71
CA ALA A 538 0.30 -8.59 18.46
C ALA A 538 -0.48 -9.82 18.00
N GLN A 539 -0.82 -10.72 18.92
CA GLN A 539 -1.63 -11.90 18.63
C GLN A 539 -3.02 -11.53 18.11
N ASP A 540 -3.67 -10.56 18.76
CA ASP A 540 -5.01 -10.11 18.42
C ASP A 540 -5.07 -9.31 17.12
N SER A 541 -4.06 -8.49 16.83
CA SER A 541 -3.96 -7.80 15.54
C SER A 541 -3.82 -8.79 14.38
N ILE A 542 -2.96 -9.81 14.53
CA ILE A 542 -2.84 -10.89 13.53
C ILE A 542 -4.17 -11.64 13.42
N PHE A 543 -4.82 -11.93 14.54
CA PHE A 543 -6.10 -12.64 14.57
C PHE A 543 -7.23 -11.91 13.88
N LYS A 544 -7.41 -10.62 14.15
CA LYS A 544 -8.44 -9.84 13.47
C LYS A 544 -8.23 -9.86 11.96
N ALA A 545 -6.99 -9.67 11.52
CA ALA A 545 -6.64 -9.71 10.10
C ALA A 545 -6.92 -11.09 9.49
N ASP A 546 -6.47 -12.18 10.13
CA ASP A 546 -6.69 -13.56 9.65
C ASP A 546 -8.17 -13.91 9.57
N GLN A 547 -8.91 -13.72 10.66
CA GLN A 547 -10.30 -14.17 10.69
C GLN A 547 -11.20 -13.28 9.83
N THR A 548 -10.87 -12.00 9.61
CA THR A 548 -11.56 -11.18 8.60
C THR A 548 -11.48 -11.84 7.22
N ARG A 549 -10.30 -12.32 6.82
CA ARG A 549 -10.11 -13.02 5.53
C ARG A 549 -10.83 -14.36 5.50
N ASN A 550 -10.71 -15.16 6.56
CA ASN A 550 -11.39 -16.46 6.64
C ASN A 550 -12.91 -16.31 6.54
N ILE A 551 -13.48 -15.26 7.17
CA ILE A 551 -14.91 -14.95 7.09
C ILE A 551 -15.29 -14.55 5.67
N GLN A 552 -14.53 -13.63 5.04
CA GLN A 552 -14.79 -13.18 3.67
C GLN A 552 -14.70 -14.33 2.67
N GLN A 553 -13.70 -15.20 2.80
CA GLN A 553 -13.57 -16.43 2.02
C GLN A 553 -14.78 -17.32 2.20
N ALA A 554 -15.14 -17.66 3.44
CA ALA A 554 -16.28 -18.52 3.72
C ALA A 554 -17.60 -17.94 3.18
N GLN A 555 -17.77 -16.61 3.18
CA GLN A 555 -18.91 -15.95 2.55
C GLN A 555 -18.91 -16.08 1.02
N ARG A 556 -17.75 -15.96 0.36
CA ARG A 556 -17.63 -16.18 -1.09
C ARG A 556 -17.89 -17.63 -1.50
N GLU A 557 -17.51 -18.56 -0.64
CA GLU A 557 -17.86 -19.99 -0.77
C GLU A 557 -19.36 -20.26 -0.50
N GLY A 558 -20.14 -19.23 -0.12
CA GLY A 558 -21.60 -19.31 0.06
C GLY A 558 -22.06 -19.59 1.48
N PHE A 559 -21.17 -19.57 2.49
CA PHE A 559 -21.53 -19.87 3.88
C PHE A 559 -22.05 -18.65 4.65
N SER A 560 -23.02 -18.88 5.54
CA SER A 560 -23.63 -17.88 6.42
C SER A 560 -24.06 -18.50 7.76
N GLY A 561 -24.38 -17.67 8.75
CA GLY A 561 -24.90 -18.13 10.06
C GLY A 561 -23.92 -19.03 10.82
N ASP A 562 -24.40 -20.08 11.49
CA ASP A 562 -23.55 -21.01 12.24
C ASP A 562 -22.54 -21.71 11.30
N ARG A 563 -22.93 -22.03 10.06
CA ARG A 563 -22.06 -22.64 9.05
C ARG A 563 -20.92 -21.74 8.56
N LEU A 564 -21.09 -20.42 8.67
CA LEU A 564 -19.99 -19.48 8.42
C LEU A 564 -18.87 -19.70 9.44
N ILE A 565 -19.20 -19.78 10.73
CA ILE A 565 -18.22 -19.95 11.80
C ILE A 565 -17.56 -21.34 11.72
N GLU A 566 -18.34 -22.37 11.38
CA GLU A 566 -17.78 -23.70 11.15
C GLU A 566 -16.73 -23.70 10.03
N ARG A 567 -17.03 -23.01 8.91
CA ARG A 567 -16.10 -22.91 7.80
C ARG A 567 -14.87 -22.06 8.13
N VAL A 568 -15.04 -20.96 8.85
CA VAL A 568 -13.93 -20.13 9.36
C VAL A 568 -12.97 -20.96 10.20
N GLY A 569 -13.49 -21.82 11.09
CA GLY A 569 -12.66 -22.72 11.89
C GLY A 569 -11.92 -23.75 11.03
N GLN A 570 -12.57 -24.31 10.01
CA GLN A 570 -11.91 -25.25 9.08
C GLN A 570 -10.76 -24.59 8.30
N ILE A 571 -10.96 -23.35 7.84
CA ILE A 571 -9.92 -22.58 7.14
C ILE A 571 -8.76 -22.24 8.09
N HIS A 572 -9.03 -21.84 9.33
CA HIS A 572 -7.98 -21.61 10.33
C HIS A 572 -7.16 -22.88 10.62
N PHE A 573 -7.85 -24.02 10.76
CA PHE A 573 -7.24 -25.28 11.15
C PHE A 573 -6.45 -25.97 10.01
N GLY A 574 -6.96 -25.93 8.77
CA GLY A 574 -6.34 -26.63 7.63
C GLY A 574 -5.79 -25.74 6.53
N GLY A 575 -5.84 -24.41 6.72
CA GLY A 575 -5.47 -23.43 5.71
C GLY A 575 -6.60 -23.10 4.71
N PRO A 576 -6.36 -22.14 3.79
CA PRO A 576 -7.36 -21.63 2.86
C PRO A 576 -7.90 -22.68 1.88
N TYR A 577 -7.14 -23.75 1.61
CA TYR A 577 -7.55 -24.84 0.72
C TYR A 577 -8.12 -26.05 1.47
N ALA A 578 -8.37 -25.92 2.77
CA ALA A 578 -8.92 -27.01 3.56
C ALA A 578 -10.23 -27.54 2.95
N PRO A 579 -10.38 -28.85 2.73
CA PRO A 579 -11.62 -29.42 2.22
C PRO A 579 -12.77 -29.16 3.19
N ILE A 580 -13.93 -28.78 2.66
CA ILE A 580 -15.14 -28.52 3.43
C ILE A 580 -15.53 -29.79 4.18
N ASP A 581 -15.69 -29.68 5.50
CA ASP A 581 -16.03 -30.79 6.41
C ASP A 581 -15.08 -32.00 6.29
N GLY A 582 -13.79 -31.75 6.01
CA GLY A 582 -12.77 -32.77 5.91
C GLY A 582 -12.56 -33.61 7.18
N ASN A 583 -11.97 -34.78 7.01
CA ASN A 583 -11.66 -35.71 8.11
C ASN A 583 -10.20 -35.64 8.59
N ALA A 584 -9.38 -34.73 8.04
CA ALA A 584 -8.00 -34.55 8.48
C ALA A 584 -7.96 -34.11 9.95
N THR A 585 -7.05 -34.68 10.74
CA THR A 585 -6.95 -34.45 12.20
C THR A 585 -5.76 -33.59 12.58
N ASP A 586 -5.79 -33.00 13.77
CA ASP A 586 -4.59 -32.39 14.37
C ASP A 586 -3.51 -33.46 14.65
N GLY A 587 -2.29 -32.99 14.96
CA GLY A 587 -1.14 -33.86 15.24
C GLY A 587 -1.31 -34.78 16.44
N ASN A 588 -2.36 -34.59 17.25
CA ASN A 588 -2.69 -35.41 18.41
C ASN A 588 -3.94 -36.29 18.17
N GLY A 589 -4.55 -36.25 16.98
CA GLY A 589 -5.77 -37.00 16.65
C GLY A 589 -7.02 -36.56 17.41
N ARG A 590 -7.02 -35.39 18.04
CA ARG A 590 -8.07 -34.91 18.96
C ARG A 590 -9.28 -34.36 18.22
N LEU A 591 -9.06 -33.58 17.16
CA LEU A 591 -10.11 -32.94 16.36
C LEU A 591 -9.86 -33.18 14.88
N THR A 592 -10.92 -33.48 14.12
CA THR A 592 -10.92 -33.35 12.66
C THR A 592 -11.23 -31.91 12.24
N LEU A 593 -10.92 -31.55 10.99
CA LEU A 593 -11.36 -30.29 10.36
C LEU A 593 -12.85 -30.02 10.63
N LYS A 594 -13.70 -31.02 10.37
CA LYS A 594 -15.14 -30.94 10.62
C LYS A 594 -15.47 -30.67 12.09
N THR A 595 -14.93 -31.47 13.01
CA THR A 595 -15.27 -31.33 14.44
C THR A 595 -14.71 -30.06 15.05
N TYR A 596 -13.55 -29.59 14.58
CA TYR A 596 -12.97 -28.31 14.98
C TYR A 596 -13.91 -27.15 14.62
N GLY A 597 -14.38 -27.09 13.37
CA GLY A 597 -15.35 -26.07 12.95
C GLY A 597 -16.64 -26.10 13.76
N GLN A 598 -17.21 -27.29 13.98
CA GLN A 598 -18.42 -27.48 14.79
C GLN A 598 -18.24 -27.06 16.26
N GLU A 599 -17.07 -27.31 16.84
CA GLU A 599 -16.75 -26.87 18.20
C GLU A 599 -16.58 -25.36 18.28
N LEU A 600 -15.89 -24.75 17.31
CA LEU A 600 -15.73 -23.30 17.22
C LEU A 600 -17.09 -22.59 17.15
N ALA A 601 -18.00 -23.05 16.29
CA ALA A 601 -19.33 -22.48 16.15
C ALA A 601 -20.17 -22.58 17.45
N ARG A 602 -20.09 -23.72 18.14
CA ARG A 602 -20.74 -23.91 19.46
C ARG A 602 -20.20 -22.95 20.52
N ASN A 603 -18.88 -22.81 20.58
CA ASN A 603 -18.20 -21.96 21.56
C ASN A 603 -18.46 -20.48 21.26
N TYR A 604 -18.45 -20.09 19.97
CA TYR A 604 -18.79 -18.75 19.50
C TYR A 604 -20.21 -18.37 19.92
N LYS A 605 -21.20 -19.22 19.67
CA LYS A 605 -22.60 -18.96 20.05
C LYS A 605 -22.79 -18.77 21.56
N SER A 606 -21.97 -19.46 22.35
CA SER A 606 -21.97 -19.34 23.82
C SER A 606 -21.24 -18.08 24.30
N ALA A 607 -20.18 -17.67 23.60
CA ALA A 607 -19.45 -16.44 23.87
C ALA A 607 -20.22 -15.18 23.43
N ALA A 608 -20.88 -15.21 22.27
CA ALA A 608 -21.66 -14.10 21.71
C ALA A 608 -22.89 -13.73 22.55
N LYS A 609 -23.42 -14.66 23.36
CA LYS A 609 -24.47 -14.37 24.35
C LYS A 609 -23.95 -13.63 25.58
N ARG A 610 -22.64 -13.70 25.83
CA ARG A 610 -21.96 -13.16 27.01
C ARG A 610 -21.11 -11.93 26.68
N SER A 611 -20.82 -11.67 25.40
CA SER A 611 -20.15 -10.44 24.99
C SER A 611 -21.08 -9.24 25.20
N GLY A 612 -20.67 -8.33 26.08
CA GLY A 612 -21.33 -7.04 26.25
C GLY A 612 -21.12 -6.13 25.04
N ASP A 613 -21.94 -5.09 24.94
CA ASP A 613 -22.11 -4.18 23.80
C ASP A 613 -20.82 -3.38 23.49
N CYS A 614 -19.82 -4.01 22.86
CA CYS A 614 -18.59 -3.35 22.39
C CYS A 614 -18.85 -2.42 21.18
N ALA A 615 -20.11 -2.28 20.74
CA ALA A 615 -20.53 -1.54 19.55
C ALA A 615 -20.64 0.00 19.74
N LYS A 616 -20.37 0.55 20.93
CA LYS A 616 -20.50 2.00 21.19
C LYS A 616 -19.21 2.83 21.10
N SER A 617 -18.04 2.22 20.97
CA SER A 617 -16.75 2.95 20.96
C SER A 617 -16.11 3.17 19.58
N ALA A 618 -16.84 2.88 18.49
CA ALA A 618 -16.31 3.01 17.12
C ALA A 618 -16.52 4.40 16.47
N ASN A 619 -16.81 5.46 17.25
CA ASN A 619 -16.82 6.82 16.70
C ASN A 619 -15.45 7.47 16.90
N VAL A 620 -14.58 7.33 15.88
CA VAL A 620 -13.34 8.09 15.69
C VAL A 620 -13.67 9.54 15.29
N LYS A 621 -14.45 10.24 16.12
CA LYS A 621 -14.71 11.68 15.97
C LYS A 621 -14.28 12.39 17.23
N SER A 622 -13.42 13.40 17.10
CA SER A 622 -13.16 14.35 18.19
C SER A 622 -14.49 15.01 18.56
N SER A 623 -14.89 14.85 19.80
CA SER A 623 -16.10 15.46 20.34
C SER A 623 -15.89 16.93 20.70
N GLY A 624 -14.63 17.35 20.87
CA GLY A 624 -14.26 18.67 21.39
C GLY A 624 -14.51 18.83 22.90
N HIS A 625 -14.99 17.80 23.57
CA HIS A 625 -15.14 17.72 25.01
C HIS A 625 -14.06 16.80 25.56
N LEU A 626 -13.16 17.30 26.41
CA LEU A 626 -12.06 16.51 26.94
C LEU A 626 -12.48 15.82 28.25
N ILE A 627 -12.13 14.55 28.42
CA ILE A 627 -12.25 13.85 29.71
C ILE A 627 -10.97 13.98 30.53
N ASN A 628 -11.07 13.78 31.85
CA ASN A 628 -9.91 13.72 32.72
C ASN A 628 -8.94 12.59 32.28
N PRO A 629 -7.68 12.90 31.92
CA PRO A 629 -6.71 11.92 31.42
C PRO A 629 -6.11 11.02 32.51
N ALA A 630 -6.27 11.35 33.79
CA ALA A 630 -5.90 10.50 34.93
C ALA A 630 -7.02 10.54 35.99
N PRO A 631 -8.15 9.84 35.76
CA PRO A 631 -9.31 9.90 36.66
C PRO A 631 -8.95 9.39 38.06
N GLY A 632 -9.46 10.09 39.08
CA GLY A 632 -9.19 9.77 40.50
C GLY A 632 -8.00 10.51 41.11
N TYR A 633 -7.26 11.30 40.33
CA TYR A 633 -6.14 12.10 40.82
C TYR A 633 -6.46 13.60 40.79
N SER A 634 -5.99 14.32 41.81
CA SER A 634 -6.24 15.75 41.98
C SER A 634 -5.25 16.60 41.19
N ILE A 635 -5.71 17.78 40.80
CA ILE A 635 -4.87 18.82 40.22
C ILE A 635 -3.92 19.34 41.30
N THR A 636 -2.62 19.27 41.05
CA THR A 636 -1.57 19.74 41.94
C THR A 636 -0.93 21.05 41.49
N SER A 637 -1.03 21.39 40.20
CA SER A 637 -0.59 22.70 39.68
C SER A 637 -1.44 23.13 38.49
N ASP A 638 -1.88 24.38 38.51
CA ASP A 638 -2.74 24.96 37.48
C ASP A 638 -1.95 25.64 36.36
N PHE A 639 -2.64 25.84 35.23
CA PHE A 639 -2.15 26.63 34.10
C PHE A 639 -1.94 28.10 34.48
N GLY A 640 -0.84 28.70 34.01
CA GLY A 640 -0.58 30.14 34.15
C GLY A 640 0.73 30.47 34.87
N ALA A 641 0.86 31.72 35.30
CA ALA A 641 2.07 32.21 35.96
C ALA A 641 2.24 31.55 37.35
N ARG A 642 3.46 31.08 37.62
CA ARG A 642 3.84 30.49 38.92
C ARG A 642 5.29 30.83 39.27
N GLU A 643 5.62 30.80 40.56
CA GLU A 643 7.03 30.74 40.96
C GLU A 643 7.64 29.42 40.46
N SER A 644 8.88 29.45 39.98
CA SER A 644 9.52 28.25 39.44
C SER A 644 9.68 27.21 40.56
N PRO A 645 9.00 26.04 40.49
CA PRO A 645 8.99 25.08 41.59
C PRO A 645 10.27 24.23 41.68
N CYS A 646 11.14 24.27 40.66
CA CYS A 646 12.37 23.51 40.60
C CYS A 646 13.42 24.18 39.71
N ALA A 647 14.67 23.71 39.76
CA ALA A 647 15.69 24.12 38.79
C ALA A 647 15.32 23.59 37.39
N GLY A 648 15.20 24.49 36.41
CA GLY A 648 14.79 24.15 35.03
C GLY A 648 13.27 24.17 34.79
N CYS A 649 12.45 24.29 35.84
CA CYS A 649 11.01 24.46 35.69
C CYS A 649 10.66 25.86 35.14
N SER A 650 9.57 25.95 34.36
CA SER A 650 9.09 27.24 33.81
C SER A 650 8.30 28.05 34.86
N SER A 651 8.49 29.38 34.85
CA SER A 651 7.68 30.36 35.60
C SER A 651 6.31 30.64 34.96
N PHE A 652 6.07 30.11 33.76
CA PHE A 652 4.74 30.06 33.15
C PHE A 652 4.38 28.61 32.80
N HIS A 653 3.39 28.07 33.50
CA HIS A 653 2.92 26.71 33.36
C HIS A 653 1.94 26.61 32.16
N ARG A 654 2.35 25.88 31.12
CA ARG A 654 1.61 25.76 29.84
C ARG A 654 0.59 24.63 29.81
N GLY A 655 0.41 23.95 30.94
CA GLY A 655 -0.51 22.83 31.11
C GLY A 655 -1.08 22.81 32.51
N LEU A 656 -1.47 21.63 32.94
CA LEU A 656 -2.03 21.33 34.24
C LEU A 656 -1.40 20.03 34.74
N ASP A 657 -1.02 20.00 36.01
CA ASP A 657 -0.35 18.86 36.63
C ASP A 657 -1.35 18.09 37.49
N LEU A 658 -1.45 16.77 37.26
CA LEU A 658 -2.25 15.83 38.04
C LEU A 658 -1.32 14.98 38.89
N GLY A 659 -1.49 15.02 40.22
CA GLY A 659 -0.64 14.30 41.17
C GLY A 659 -0.89 12.79 41.14
N ALA A 660 -0.27 12.10 40.19
CA ALA A 660 -0.43 10.67 39.94
C ALA A 660 0.87 9.89 40.22
N PRO A 661 0.84 8.82 41.03
CA PRO A 661 1.99 7.93 41.23
C PRO A 661 2.52 7.38 39.92
N GLU A 662 3.82 7.09 39.85
CA GLU A 662 4.42 6.44 38.69
C GLU A 662 3.73 5.10 38.37
N GLY A 663 3.49 4.84 37.09
CA GLY A 663 2.77 3.65 36.62
C GLY A 663 1.25 3.84 36.51
N THR A 664 0.69 5.00 36.89
CA THR A 664 -0.76 5.26 36.76
C THR A 664 -1.15 5.31 35.29
N SER A 665 -2.27 4.66 34.91
CA SER A 665 -2.77 4.69 33.53
C SER A 665 -3.16 6.10 33.10
N VAL A 666 -2.58 6.55 31.98
CA VAL A 666 -2.89 7.83 31.33
C VAL A 666 -3.76 7.56 30.11
N ARG A 667 -4.88 8.28 30.01
CA ARG A 667 -5.91 8.09 28.98
C ARG A 667 -5.94 9.26 28.00
N ALA A 668 -6.25 8.97 26.73
CA ALA A 668 -6.52 9.99 25.73
C ALA A 668 -7.76 10.81 26.13
N ALA A 669 -7.60 12.12 26.25
CA ALA A 669 -8.66 13.02 26.69
C ALA A 669 -9.79 13.19 25.66
N ASP A 670 -9.53 12.94 24.37
CA ASP A 670 -10.53 12.89 23.29
C ASP A 670 -9.99 12.00 22.15
N GLY A 671 -10.85 11.64 21.20
CA GLY A 671 -10.46 10.86 20.03
C GLY A 671 -9.53 11.64 19.10
N GLY A 672 -8.50 10.99 18.55
CA GLY A 672 -7.50 11.65 17.71
C GLY A 672 -6.45 10.71 17.13
N LYS A 673 -5.37 11.28 16.60
CA LYS A 673 -4.22 10.57 16.05
C LYS A 673 -2.95 10.98 16.80
N VAL A 674 -2.16 10.00 17.23
CA VAL A 674 -0.85 10.26 17.86
C VAL A 674 0.10 10.83 16.80
N VAL A 675 0.55 12.06 17.01
CA VAL A 675 1.49 12.77 16.12
C VAL A 675 2.91 12.81 16.67
N TYR A 676 3.09 12.45 17.95
CA TYR A 676 4.40 12.29 18.58
C TYR A 676 4.30 11.32 19.76
N ALA A 677 5.30 10.44 19.90
CA ALA A 677 5.49 9.56 21.04
C ALA A 677 7.00 9.34 21.18
N GLY A 678 7.63 9.96 22.17
CA GLY A 678 9.09 9.98 22.28
C GLY A 678 9.59 10.89 23.40
N TRP A 679 10.90 11.09 23.45
CA TRP A 679 11.55 11.97 24.42
C TRP A 679 11.63 13.42 23.93
N ALA A 680 11.15 14.37 24.72
CA ALA A 680 11.30 15.80 24.47
C ALA A 680 11.95 16.52 25.65
N GLU A 681 12.83 17.48 25.34
CA GLU A 681 13.53 18.28 26.33
C GLU A 681 12.53 18.99 27.26
N GLY A 682 12.79 18.94 28.58
CA GLY A 682 11.87 19.43 29.62
C GLY A 682 10.70 18.49 29.92
N TYR A 683 10.04 17.93 28.91
CA TYR A 683 8.85 17.07 29.07
C TYR A 683 9.17 15.61 29.45
N GLY A 684 10.37 15.12 29.17
CA GLY A 684 10.69 13.69 29.30
C GLY A 684 9.99 12.86 28.23
N ASN A 685 9.52 11.66 28.58
CA ASN A 685 8.67 10.89 27.67
C ASN A 685 7.32 11.59 27.54
N VAL A 686 6.90 11.82 26.30
CA VAL A 686 5.68 12.56 25.97
C VAL A 686 4.94 11.93 24.80
N VAL A 687 3.61 11.89 24.92
CA VAL A 687 2.68 11.57 23.83
C VAL A 687 1.94 12.85 23.44
N ILE A 688 1.78 13.09 22.13
CA ILE A 688 0.98 14.17 21.58
C ILE A 688 -0.09 13.59 20.67
N ILE A 689 -1.35 13.93 20.94
CA ILE A 689 -2.50 13.53 20.14
C ILE A 689 -3.05 14.77 19.43
N GLU A 690 -3.22 14.65 18.12
CA GLU A 690 -3.93 15.61 17.29
C GLU A 690 -5.40 15.19 17.13
N HIS A 691 -6.30 16.15 17.32
CA HIS A 691 -7.73 15.94 17.25
C HIS A 691 -8.30 16.56 15.96
N SER A 692 -9.36 15.98 15.41
CA SER A 692 -9.95 16.42 14.13
C SER A 692 -10.55 17.83 14.16
N ASN A 693 -10.64 18.45 15.34
CA ASN A 693 -11.12 19.81 15.56
C ASN A 693 -9.99 20.87 15.60
N GLY A 694 -8.75 20.50 15.27
CA GLY A 694 -7.60 21.42 15.25
C GLY A 694 -6.97 21.67 16.64
N MET A 695 -7.31 20.85 17.63
CA MET A 695 -6.65 20.82 18.94
C MET A 695 -5.52 19.79 18.96
N GLN A 696 -4.52 20.02 19.82
CA GLN A 696 -3.58 18.98 20.26
C GLN A 696 -3.65 18.83 21.79
N THR A 697 -3.53 17.60 22.27
CA THR A 697 -3.32 17.32 23.69
C THR A 697 -1.93 16.70 23.90
N ARG A 698 -1.26 17.05 25.00
CA ARG A 698 0.07 16.52 25.33
C ARG A 698 0.06 15.88 26.72
N TYR A 699 0.76 14.76 26.85
CA TYR A 699 0.81 13.93 28.06
C TYR A 699 2.28 13.66 28.35
N ALA A 700 2.85 14.29 29.38
CA ALA A 700 4.29 14.31 29.62
C ALA A 700 4.68 13.72 30.98
N HIS A 701 6.00 13.62 31.20
CA HIS A 701 6.65 12.97 32.34
C HIS A 701 6.34 11.48 32.45
N LEU A 702 6.07 10.82 31.32
CA LEU A 702 5.62 9.44 31.29
C LEU A 702 6.74 8.45 31.70
N SER A 703 6.37 7.35 32.34
CA SER A 703 7.30 6.24 32.60
C SER A 703 7.34 5.25 31.43
N GLU A 704 6.20 5.04 30.78
CA GLU A 704 6.00 4.11 29.68
C GLU A 704 4.99 4.68 28.68
N MET A 705 5.21 4.45 27.38
CA MET A 705 4.26 4.78 26.32
C MET A 705 3.70 3.48 25.75
N THR A 706 2.38 3.33 25.73
CA THR A 706 1.70 2.13 25.22
C THR A 706 1.15 2.33 23.80
N THR A 707 1.50 3.46 23.17
CA THR A 707 1.08 3.86 21.82
C THR A 707 2.27 4.43 21.04
N GLN A 708 2.19 4.42 19.71
CA GLN A 708 3.24 4.93 18.82
C GLN A 708 2.72 6.02 17.88
N VAL A 709 3.64 6.77 17.25
CA VAL A 709 3.29 7.78 16.23
C VAL A 709 2.48 7.14 15.10
N GLY A 710 1.40 7.80 14.69
CA GLY A 710 0.48 7.31 13.67
C GLY A 710 -0.76 6.61 14.20
N THR A 711 -0.75 6.13 15.45
CA THR A 711 -1.86 5.40 16.08
C THR A 711 -3.11 6.28 16.19
N SER A 712 -4.26 5.79 15.73
CA SER A 712 -5.55 6.42 16.02
C SER A 712 -6.04 5.97 17.38
N VAL A 713 -6.42 6.91 18.24
CA VAL A 713 -6.85 6.64 19.61
C VAL A 713 -8.26 7.17 19.85
N GLY A 714 -9.07 6.39 20.58
CA GLY A 714 -10.39 6.82 21.04
C GLY A 714 -10.31 7.62 22.35
N GLN A 715 -11.32 8.45 22.62
CA GLN A 715 -11.48 9.09 23.93
C GLN A 715 -11.53 8.01 25.03
N GLY A 716 -10.70 8.13 26.07
CA GLY A 716 -10.63 7.17 27.18
C GLY A 716 -9.63 6.03 27.01
N GLN A 717 -9.10 5.82 25.79
CA GLN A 717 -8.09 4.79 25.54
C GLN A 717 -6.81 5.05 26.33
N ILE A 718 -6.24 4.00 26.93
CA ILE A 718 -4.95 4.09 27.63
C ILE A 718 -3.84 4.26 26.59
N ILE A 719 -3.02 5.30 26.77
CA ILE A 719 -1.96 5.69 25.84
C ILE A 719 -0.56 5.65 26.46
N ALA A 720 -0.48 5.69 27.79
CA ALA A 720 0.78 5.73 28.52
C ALA A 720 0.59 5.41 30.01
N ARG A 721 1.70 5.37 30.75
CA ARG A 721 1.74 5.39 32.22
C ARG A 721 2.42 6.67 32.70
N SER A 722 1.88 7.31 33.75
CA SER A 722 2.51 8.49 34.37
C SER A 722 3.85 8.11 34.98
N GLY A 723 4.71 9.09 35.21
CA GLY A 723 6.02 8.85 35.79
C GLY A 723 6.66 10.14 36.28
N HIS A 724 7.98 10.15 36.19
CA HIS A 724 8.81 11.28 36.59
C HIS A 724 9.99 11.51 35.62
N SER A 725 9.78 11.25 34.33
CA SER A 725 10.82 11.50 33.32
C SER A 725 10.91 13.00 32.98
N GLY A 726 12.09 13.48 32.58
CA GLY A 726 12.28 14.90 32.24
C GLY A 726 12.49 15.80 33.46
N VAL A 727 12.02 17.05 33.37
CA VAL A 727 12.20 18.07 34.42
C VAL A 727 10.93 18.21 35.25
N GLY A 728 10.98 17.88 36.55
CA GLY A 728 9.84 18.01 37.45
C GLY A 728 10.23 17.86 38.93
N THR A 729 9.27 17.98 39.84
CA THR A 729 9.48 17.90 41.30
C THR A 729 9.22 16.52 41.92
N GLY A 730 8.36 15.71 41.29
CA GLY A 730 8.04 14.34 41.71
C GLY A 730 7.10 13.66 40.69
N PRO A 731 6.66 12.41 40.92
CA PRO A 731 5.75 11.71 40.01
C PRO A 731 4.43 12.45 39.82
N HIS A 732 4.08 12.75 38.57
CA HIS A 732 2.82 13.40 38.17
C HIS A 732 2.56 13.21 36.66
N LEU A 733 1.35 13.51 36.21
CA LEU A 733 1.04 13.68 34.79
C LEU A 733 0.96 15.18 34.47
N HIS A 734 1.81 15.65 33.57
CA HIS A 734 1.67 16.99 32.98
C HIS A 734 0.81 16.90 31.71
N PHE A 735 -0.32 17.62 31.72
CA PHE A 735 -1.31 17.62 30.64
C PHE A 735 -1.48 19.01 30.02
N GLU A 736 -1.31 19.11 28.70
CA GLU A 736 -1.52 20.37 27.98
C GLU A 736 -2.66 20.25 26.97
N VAL A 737 -3.35 21.38 26.76
CA VAL A 737 -4.27 21.59 25.64
C VAL A 737 -3.70 22.70 24.75
N ARG A 738 -3.62 22.43 23.45
CA ARG A 738 -3.13 23.37 22.43
C ARG A 738 -4.23 23.64 21.41
N THR A 739 -4.50 24.91 21.12
CA THR A 739 -5.47 25.33 20.11
C THR A 739 -4.78 25.95 18.90
N GLY A 740 -5.39 25.83 17.72
CA GLY A 740 -4.79 26.32 16.47
C GLY A 740 -3.50 25.59 16.11
N ALA A 741 -3.40 24.30 16.44
CA ALA A 741 -2.26 23.48 16.08
C ALA A 741 -2.23 23.25 14.56
N THR A 742 -1.03 23.16 13.98
CA THR A 742 -0.85 22.85 12.56
C THR A 742 -0.93 21.34 12.36
N PRO A 743 -1.82 20.84 11.47
CA PRO A 743 -1.99 19.41 11.24
C PRO A 743 -0.67 18.69 10.92
N GLY A 744 -0.41 17.58 11.60
CA GLY A 744 0.78 16.75 11.43
C GLY A 744 2.08 17.34 11.99
N GLN A 745 2.05 18.55 12.57
CA GLN A 745 3.21 19.19 13.19
C GLN A 745 3.12 19.04 14.72
N PRO A 746 3.92 18.15 15.34
CA PRO A 746 3.96 18.04 16.78
C PRO A 746 4.55 19.32 17.39
N PHE A 747 4.23 19.56 18.66
CA PHE A 747 4.67 20.75 19.39
C PHE A 747 4.14 22.11 18.88
N SER A 748 3.19 22.12 17.95
CA SER A 748 2.54 23.33 17.45
C SER A 748 1.34 23.79 18.32
N GLY A 749 0.74 24.93 17.98
CA GLY A 749 -0.44 25.49 18.63
C GLY A 749 -0.17 26.32 19.89
N THR A 750 -1.14 27.16 20.24
CA THR A 750 -1.07 28.05 21.41
C THR A 750 -1.56 27.32 22.66
N ALA A 751 -0.83 27.44 23.78
CA ALA A 751 -1.24 26.83 25.03
C ALA A 751 -2.55 27.45 25.53
N ALA A 752 -3.52 26.59 25.86
CA ALA A 752 -4.80 26.98 26.43
C ALA A 752 -4.98 26.32 27.80
N ASP A 753 -5.70 27.00 28.68
CA ASP A 753 -6.03 26.49 30.02
C ASP A 753 -6.85 25.19 29.91
N PRO A 754 -6.31 24.02 30.33
CA PRO A 754 -7.01 22.74 30.23
C PRO A 754 -8.35 22.70 30.98
N ARG A 755 -8.54 23.52 32.04
CA ARG A 755 -9.79 23.55 32.82
C ARG A 755 -10.99 24.00 31.99
N LYS A 756 -10.78 24.71 30.88
CA LYS A 756 -11.86 25.14 29.99
C LYS A 756 -12.43 24.01 29.13
N TYR A 757 -11.70 22.91 29.03
CA TYR A 757 -12.01 21.80 28.12
C TYR A 757 -12.25 20.48 28.85
N LEU A 758 -11.66 20.32 30.04
CA LEU A 758 -11.82 19.14 30.87
C LEU A 758 -13.20 19.11 31.55
N SER A 759 -13.88 17.99 31.42
CA SER A 759 -14.93 17.58 32.34
C SER A 759 -14.27 17.01 33.59
N LEU A 760 -14.24 17.81 34.67
CA LEU A 760 -13.69 17.43 35.98
C LEU A 760 -14.79 16.89 36.91
#